data_AF-A0A510UWI1-F1
#
_entry.id   AF-A0A510UWI1-F1
#
_cell.length_a   1.000
_cell.length_b   1.000
_cell.length_c   1.000
_cell.angle_alpha   90.00
_cell.angle_beta   90.00
_cell.angle_gamma   90.00
#
_symmetry.space_group_name_H-M   'P 1'
#
loop_
_entity.id
_entity.type
_entity.pdbx_description
1 polymer ?
#
loop_
_entity_poly.entity_id
_entity_poly.type
_entity_poly.pdbx_seq_one_letter_code
_entity_poly.pdbx_strand_id
1 'polypeptide(L)'
;MKHPSLPGVSARRPSALLSATALAALVAAGLALPAQSATAAEVSLPDATVEPTVRQEWRTVGADTFTRTSSAGWGTAETGGAWEHTGTATQFTATGGKGLLTVTRAGSTITSALPGATSTDTVLTATTTAQSAQTGSGTHLSYLARRVGSAHYGAKVRLQTTGVTTLALVESGTSLTTTTLPGTFGAGDAISVKVEVVGTSPTTLRAKAWAAGTAEPSDWMLTTTSSTAALQQAGDVAVNSYLSGSVTNVPQTFAYDDITVSQLVDVPNTLPTAAFTSETADLAAQFDAADSQDTDGEIEQYTWAFGDGTVTTGPTAEHTYTDAGTYAATLAVTDNDGDTSVTTKDVVVTKPAPVTLAADDFSVARTGGWGTADQGGTWTHAGSASSYSVASKTGRQVVTAGGSTRTSELASVASTETDLTTTVSVDKPATGSGAYVTVIGRKVGSSSYSARLRLLEGGAAQLGVAANSSTLKYVTYPGYTTGDKVRIRVQVSGTAPTTLRAKAWKLGTAEPTDWMVVATDSTAALQAKGGIGVSTYLGSNATNAPFTSSWSDLRATTTDDRTVTPDPSDPGTDETTETGKEQPGATNTGARTGKFSTVHEGNLTVTQDGTVIDGWDIRGYVLIKAKNVVIRNSYIRGTVPAQRNDMVRVQNDAYSVTIEDTTIRASELSPNVDGVKGWNFTLRRVDISGVVDPVHIHGDNVTVVDSWLHDNSHYDNDPNWSGGPSHDDSIQIQGGANITIHHNTIEDSYSAALMITQATAPVTGITVTDNWIDNGGCSINLADNRGALPGATITGNVFGRGQIHKNCAIRVPSAWTLDVTGNEWTDGTEVKRTNF
;
A
#
# COMPACT_ATOMS: atom_id res chain seq x y z
N MET A 1 -24.39 44.92 11.55
CA MET A 1 -25.50 44.46 12.39
C MET A 1 -25.44 42.95 12.43
N LYS A 2 -25.35 42.36 13.64
CA LYS A 2 -25.38 40.91 13.84
C LYS A 2 -26.75 40.40 13.36
N HIS A 3 -26.76 39.48 12.41
CA HIS A 3 -27.96 38.70 12.12
C HIS A 3 -27.96 37.38 12.91
N PRO A 4 -29.13 36.94 13.39
CA PRO A 4 -29.26 35.95 14.45
C PRO A 4 -29.41 34.53 13.87
N SER A 5 -28.85 33.56 14.57
CA SER A 5 -29.14 32.13 14.40
C SER A 5 -30.41 31.76 15.19
N LEU A 6 -31.25 30.90 14.57
CA LEU A 6 -32.42 30.26 15.17
C LEU A 6 -32.38 28.74 14.84
N PRO A 7 -33.09 27.87 15.61
CA PRO A 7 -32.44 26.83 16.41
C PRO A 7 -32.77 25.38 16.02
N GLY A 8 -31.83 24.49 16.36
CA GLY A 8 -32.00 23.19 17.05
C GLY A 8 -33.01 22.15 16.57
N VAL A 9 -32.49 20.96 16.21
CA VAL A 9 -33.12 19.68 16.56
C VAL A 9 -32.14 18.84 17.37
N SER A 10 -32.54 18.55 18.61
CA SER A 10 -31.86 17.73 19.59
C SER A 10 -32.31 16.28 19.45
N ALA A 11 -31.36 15.36 19.26
CA ALA A 11 -31.52 13.97 19.69
C ALA A 11 -30.58 13.75 20.88
N ARG A 12 -31.16 13.68 22.08
CA ARG A 12 -30.47 13.40 23.34
C ARG A 12 -29.89 11.99 23.34
N ARG A 13 -28.60 11.85 23.68
CA ARG A 13 -28.09 10.66 24.39
C ARG A 13 -27.77 11.06 25.85
N PRO A 14 -28.05 10.23 26.86
CA PRO A 14 -27.82 10.58 28.25
C PRO A 14 -26.35 10.37 28.61
N SER A 15 -25.64 11.45 28.94
CA SER A 15 -24.32 11.39 29.59
C SER A 15 -24.51 11.15 31.08
N ALA A 16 -24.49 9.88 31.50
CA ALA A 16 -24.30 9.53 32.91
C ALA A 16 -22.79 9.42 33.19
N LEU A 17 -22.18 10.53 33.61
CA LEU A 17 -20.87 10.51 34.25
C LEU A 17 -21.04 9.95 35.67
N LEU A 18 -20.70 8.68 35.87
CA LEU A 18 -20.44 8.15 37.20
C LEU A 18 -19.12 8.75 37.71
N SER A 19 -19.15 9.38 38.88
CA SER A 19 -17.96 9.91 39.54
C SER A 19 -16.98 8.79 39.90
N ALA A 20 -15.69 9.11 39.91
CA ALA A 20 -14.56 8.23 40.20
C ALA A 20 -14.64 7.46 41.54
N THR A 21 -15.60 7.80 42.41
CA THR A 21 -15.91 7.12 43.67
C THR A 21 -16.78 5.87 43.53
N ALA A 22 -17.50 5.66 42.42
CA ALA A 22 -18.29 4.44 42.19
C ALA A 22 -17.45 3.26 41.66
N LEU A 23 -16.32 3.55 40.99
CA LEU A 23 -15.42 2.54 40.42
C LEU A 23 -14.59 1.83 41.49
N ALA A 24 -14.35 2.48 42.63
CA ALA A 24 -13.63 1.90 43.76
C ALA A 24 -14.45 0.87 44.56
N ALA A 25 -15.78 0.85 44.43
CA ALA A 25 -16.65 -0.06 45.17
C ALA A 25 -16.87 -1.41 44.48
N LEU A 26 -16.67 -1.52 43.16
CA LEU A 26 -16.84 -2.78 42.42
C LEU A 26 -15.60 -3.71 42.49
N VAL A 27 -14.41 -3.15 42.69
CA VAL A 27 -13.15 -3.92 42.76
C VAL A 27 -13.01 -4.70 44.08
N ALA A 28 -13.78 -4.34 45.12
CA ALA A 28 -13.77 -5.03 46.41
C ALA A 28 -14.63 -6.32 46.46
N ALA A 29 -15.35 -6.68 45.38
CA ALA A 29 -16.35 -7.77 45.40
C ALA A 29 -15.96 -9.04 44.61
N GLY A 30 -14.76 -9.13 44.03
CA GLY A 30 -14.22 -10.40 43.51
C GLY A 30 -15.02 -11.09 42.38
N LEU A 31 -15.85 -10.36 41.64
CA LEU A 31 -16.56 -10.89 40.47
C LEU A 31 -15.72 -10.63 39.21
N ALA A 32 -15.34 -11.71 38.53
CA ALA A 32 -14.65 -11.66 37.24
C ALA A 32 -15.59 -11.09 36.17
N LEU A 33 -15.16 -10.01 35.52
CA LEU A 33 -15.78 -9.52 34.28
C LEU A 33 -15.29 -10.38 33.11
N PRO A 34 -16.16 -10.70 32.13
CA PRO A 34 -15.71 -11.33 30.88
C PRO A 34 -14.78 -10.36 30.14
N ALA A 35 -13.79 -10.92 29.44
CA ALA A 35 -12.83 -10.16 28.64
C ALA A 35 -13.57 -9.22 27.68
N GLN A 36 -13.51 -7.92 27.96
CA GLN A 36 -13.85 -6.89 26.98
C GLN A 36 -12.68 -6.80 26.01
N SER A 37 -12.94 -7.11 24.74
CA SER A 37 -12.11 -6.67 23.62
C SER A 37 -11.86 -5.17 23.75
N ALA A 38 -10.60 -4.77 23.83
CA ALA A 38 -10.23 -3.36 23.81
C ALA A 38 -10.59 -2.80 22.43
N THR A 39 -11.75 -2.16 22.31
CA THR A 39 -12.02 -1.28 21.17
C THR A 39 -11.12 -0.06 21.34
N ALA A 40 -10.06 0.03 20.53
CA ALA A 40 -9.29 1.26 20.38
C ALA A 40 -10.27 2.40 20.10
N ALA A 41 -10.11 3.55 20.76
CA ALA A 41 -10.90 4.73 20.44
C ALA A 41 -10.60 5.11 18.98
N GLU A 42 -11.62 5.12 18.12
CA GLU A 42 -11.49 5.61 16.75
C GLU A 42 -11.02 7.07 16.80
N VAL A 43 -9.76 7.31 16.42
CA VAL A 43 -9.30 8.66 16.12
C VAL A 43 -9.82 8.98 14.72
N SER A 44 -10.77 9.91 14.64
CA SER A 44 -11.39 10.31 13.38
C SER A 44 -10.41 11.16 12.57
N LEU A 45 -10.15 10.74 11.33
CA LEU A 45 -9.62 11.62 10.29
C LEU A 45 -10.67 12.68 9.90
N PRO A 46 -10.26 13.78 9.24
CA PRO A 46 -11.21 14.64 8.54
C PRO A 46 -11.99 13.80 7.49
N ASP A 47 -13.29 14.07 7.40
CA ASP A 47 -14.15 13.43 6.41
C ASP A 47 -13.75 13.88 5.00
N ALA A 48 -13.91 12.99 4.02
CA ALA A 48 -13.77 13.36 2.62
C ALA A 48 -14.82 14.43 2.27
N THR A 49 -14.38 15.47 1.57
CA THR A 49 -15.27 16.47 1.01
C THR A 49 -16.12 15.82 -0.08
N VAL A 50 -17.45 15.98 0.04
CA VAL A 50 -18.42 15.41 -0.90
C VAL A 50 -18.77 16.40 -2.02
N GLU A 51 -18.80 17.69 -1.71
CA GLU A 51 -19.03 18.76 -2.68
C GLU A 51 -17.84 19.73 -2.67
N PRO A 52 -17.18 19.94 -3.82
CA PRO A 52 -16.00 20.78 -3.87
C PRO A 52 -16.32 22.23 -3.51
N THR A 53 -15.40 22.84 -2.78
CA THR A 53 -15.41 24.25 -2.45
C THR A 53 -15.33 25.09 -3.73
N VAL A 54 -15.99 26.24 -3.74
CA VAL A 54 -15.98 27.17 -4.86
C VAL A 54 -15.18 28.39 -4.47
N ARG A 55 -14.09 28.65 -5.21
CA ARG A 55 -13.29 29.87 -5.05
C ARG A 55 -13.65 30.90 -6.11
N GLN A 56 -13.35 32.17 -5.83
CA GLN A 56 -13.66 33.27 -6.73
C GLN A 56 -12.39 33.84 -7.38
N GLU A 57 -12.39 33.92 -8.71
CA GLU A 57 -11.25 34.42 -9.49
C GLU A 57 -11.67 35.52 -10.47
N TRP A 58 -10.79 36.49 -10.70
CA TRP A 58 -10.98 37.52 -11.73
C TRP A 58 -10.55 36.98 -13.10
N ARG A 59 -11.49 36.89 -14.05
CA ARG A 59 -11.21 36.50 -15.45
C ARG A 59 -11.52 37.63 -16.43
N THR A 60 -10.60 37.87 -17.36
CA THR A 60 -10.77 38.90 -18.41
C THR A 60 -11.88 38.50 -19.37
N VAL A 61 -12.87 39.37 -19.54
CA VAL A 61 -14.02 39.22 -20.44
C VAL A 61 -14.12 40.32 -21.50
N GLY A 62 -13.32 41.36 -21.36
CA GLY A 62 -13.16 42.41 -22.36
C GLY A 62 -11.71 42.87 -22.40
N ALA A 63 -11.15 43.02 -23.59
CA ALA A 63 -9.80 43.56 -23.76
C ALA A 63 -9.69 44.25 -25.12
N ASP A 64 -9.11 45.44 -25.15
CA ASP A 64 -8.85 46.16 -26.38
C ASP A 64 -7.56 46.98 -26.32
N THR A 65 -6.62 46.67 -27.23
CA THR A 65 -5.34 47.36 -27.41
C THR A 65 -5.33 48.25 -28.66
N PHE A 66 -6.46 48.31 -29.38
CA PHE A 66 -6.70 49.16 -30.54
C PHE A 66 -5.62 49.06 -31.63
N THR A 67 -5.01 47.88 -31.79
CA THR A 67 -3.95 47.62 -32.79
C THR A 67 -4.43 47.80 -34.24
N ARG A 68 -5.74 47.78 -34.45
CA ARG A 68 -6.41 48.01 -35.73
C ARG A 68 -6.43 49.48 -36.17
N THR A 69 -6.71 49.69 -37.46
CA THR A 69 -6.99 51.02 -38.01
C THR A 69 -8.45 51.11 -38.47
N SER A 70 -9.19 52.10 -37.97
CA SER A 70 -10.59 52.38 -38.33
C SER A 70 -10.84 53.88 -38.37
N SER A 71 -11.48 54.36 -39.44
CA SER A 71 -11.82 55.77 -39.65
C SER A 71 -13.26 56.14 -39.23
N ALA A 72 -14.08 55.15 -38.86
CA ALA A 72 -15.44 55.36 -38.39
C ALA A 72 -15.85 54.23 -37.42
N GLY A 73 -15.95 54.57 -36.14
CA GLY A 73 -16.16 53.63 -35.05
C GLY A 73 -14.86 53.00 -34.57
N TRP A 74 -14.85 52.54 -33.33
CA TRP A 74 -13.75 51.73 -32.82
C TRP A 74 -13.79 50.30 -33.37
N GLY A 75 -14.92 49.75 -33.79
CA GLY A 75 -14.99 48.38 -34.31
C GLY A 75 -15.07 47.32 -33.20
N THR A 76 -14.47 46.15 -33.42
CA THR A 76 -14.53 45.01 -32.48
C THR A 76 -13.28 44.95 -31.61
N ALA A 77 -13.48 44.80 -30.29
CA ALA A 77 -12.42 44.53 -29.33
C ALA A 77 -11.84 43.12 -29.50
N GLU A 78 -10.58 42.94 -29.13
CA GLU A 78 -9.89 41.65 -29.10
C GLU A 78 -10.65 40.63 -28.21
N THR A 79 -11.31 41.10 -27.16
CA THR A 79 -12.27 40.32 -26.36
C THR A 79 -13.43 41.24 -25.92
N GLY A 80 -14.66 40.72 -25.85
CA GLY A 80 -15.83 41.49 -25.39
C GLY A 80 -16.73 42.05 -26.50
N GLY A 81 -16.42 41.79 -27.78
CA GLY A 81 -17.32 42.07 -28.91
C GLY A 81 -17.18 43.47 -29.51
N ALA A 82 -18.23 43.93 -30.21
CA ALA A 82 -18.23 45.21 -30.91
C ALA A 82 -18.44 46.39 -29.94
N TRP A 83 -17.71 47.48 -30.17
CA TRP A 83 -17.97 48.74 -29.48
C TRP A 83 -19.21 49.44 -30.03
N GLU A 84 -20.00 50.01 -29.12
CA GLU A 84 -21.18 50.81 -29.43
C GLU A 84 -21.01 52.26 -29.00
N HIS A 85 -21.44 53.21 -29.83
CA HIS A 85 -21.09 54.62 -29.67
C HIS A 85 -22.33 55.52 -29.52
N THR A 86 -22.26 56.51 -28.63
CA THR A 86 -23.22 57.61 -28.58
C THR A 86 -22.63 58.86 -29.26
N GLY A 87 -22.91 59.04 -30.54
CA GLY A 87 -22.36 60.12 -31.38
C GLY A 87 -22.32 59.69 -32.85
N THR A 88 -21.65 60.47 -33.70
CA THR A 88 -21.38 60.04 -35.09
C THR A 88 -20.15 59.13 -35.11
N ALA A 89 -20.16 58.06 -35.91
CA ALA A 89 -19.06 57.09 -35.96
C ALA A 89 -17.68 57.72 -36.23
N THR A 90 -17.60 58.81 -37.00
CA THR A 90 -16.35 59.54 -37.29
C THR A 90 -15.73 60.25 -36.08
N GLN A 91 -16.46 60.36 -34.97
CA GLN A 91 -15.91 60.84 -33.69
C GLN A 91 -15.14 59.75 -32.94
N PHE A 92 -15.19 58.51 -33.43
CA PHE A 92 -14.51 57.36 -32.87
C PHE A 92 -13.62 56.77 -33.97
N THR A 93 -12.31 56.77 -33.77
CA THR A 93 -11.36 56.17 -34.71
C THR A 93 -10.40 55.29 -33.94
N ALA A 94 -9.83 54.27 -34.59
CA ALA A 94 -8.76 53.46 -34.02
C ALA A 94 -7.53 53.64 -34.90
N THR A 95 -6.39 53.99 -34.34
CA THR A 95 -5.14 54.10 -35.10
C THR A 95 -3.94 54.12 -34.17
N GLY A 96 -2.84 53.47 -34.58
CA GLY A 96 -1.57 53.49 -33.84
C GLY A 96 -1.67 52.91 -32.43
N GLY A 97 -2.47 51.85 -32.24
CA GLY A 97 -2.69 51.21 -30.94
C GLY A 97 -3.60 52.00 -30.01
N LYS A 98 -4.41 52.95 -30.51
CA LYS A 98 -5.23 53.81 -29.67
C LYS A 98 -6.65 53.97 -30.21
N GLY A 99 -7.62 53.86 -29.32
CA GLY A 99 -9.02 54.23 -29.54
C GLY A 99 -9.19 55.73 -29.32
N LEU A 100 -9.33 56.50 -30.38
CA LEU A 100 -9.51 57.95 -30.32
C LEU A 100 -10.99 58.30 -30.23
N LEU A 101 -11.34 59.15 -29.27
CA LEU A 101 -12.67 59.71 -29.04
C LEU A 101 -12.59 61.23 -29.15
N THR A 102 -13.29 61.83 -30.11
CA THR A 102 -13.24 63.28 -30.41
C THR A 102 -14.55 63.98 -30.08
N VAL A 103 -14.53 64.80 -29.03
CA VAL A 103 -15.66 65.63 -28.61
C VAL A 103 -15.63 66.96 -29.36
N THR A 104 -16.66 67.22 -30.17
CA THR A 104 -16.69 68.36 -31.11
C THR A 104 -17.38 69.61 -30.57
N ARG A 105 -18.09 69.49 -29.43
CA ARG A 105 -18.88 70.58 -28.84
C ARG A 105 -18.65 70.70 -27.34
N ALA A 106 -18.47 71.92 -26.85
CA ALA A 106 -18.44 72.21 -25.41
C ALA A 106 -19.82 71.93 -24.78
N GLY A 107 -19.83 71.42 -23.55
CA GLY A 107 -21.05 71.02 -22.85
C GLY A 107 -21.67 69.71 -23.37
N SER A 108 -20.89 68.85 -24.02
CA SER A 108 -21.36 67.57 -24.55
C SER A 108 -20.53 66.39 -24.06
N THR A 109 -21.18 65.23 -23.97
CA THR A 109 -20.58 63.92 -23.65
C THR A 109 -20.76 63.01 -24.86
N ILE A 110 -19.73 62.24 -25.19
CA ILE A 110 -19.87 61.07 -26.07
C ILE A 110 -19.29 59.86 -25.35
N THR A 111 -19.87 58.69 -25.62
CA THR A 111 -19.62 57.43 -24.91
C THR A 111 -19.30 56.34 -25.90
N SER A 112 -18.38 55.45 -25.53
CA SER A 112 -18.14 54.18 -26.20
C SER A 112 -18.35 53.06 -25.18
N ALA A 113 -19.25 52.13 -25.46
CA ALA A 113 -19.60 51.02 -24.62
C ALA A 113 -19.16 49.69 -25.24
N LEU A 114 -18.88 48.69 -24.41
CA LEU A 114 -18.55 47.33 -24.81
C LEU A 114 -19.61 46.37 -24.24
N PRO A 115 -20.76 46.18 -24.93
CA PRO A 115 -21.91 45.45 -24.38
C PRO A 115 -21.63 43.98 -24.11
N GLY A 116 -20.67 43.37 -24.80
CA GLY A 116 -20.33 41.97 -24.61
C GLY A 116 -19.54 41.68 -23.32
N ALA A 117 -19.09 42.71 -22.61
CA ALA A 117 -18.47 42.58 -21.29
C ALA A 117 -19.48 43.01 -20.20
N THR A 118 -20.36 42.08 -19.78
CA THR A 118 -21.42 42.34 -18.81
C THR A 118 -21.24 41.52 -17.54
N SER A 119 -21.31 42.15 -16.36
CA SER A 119 -21.18 41.48 -15.06
C SER A 119 -21.78 42.31 -13.94
N THR A 120 -22.10 41.67 -12.81
CA THR A 120 -22.23 42.38 -11.53
C THR A 120 -20.85 42.74 -11.04
N ASP A 121 -19.93 41.79 -10.91
CA ASP A 121 -18.62 42.05 -10.34
C ASP A 121 -17.63 42.37 -11.46
N THR A 122 -17.13 43.60 -11.49
CA THR A 122 -16.32 44.11 -12.61
C THR A 122 -15.09 44.86 -12.12
N VAL A 123 -13.94 44.56 -12.71
CA VAL A 123 -12.77 45.45 -12.71
C VAL A 123 -12.60 46.00 -14.12
N LEU A 124 -12.62 47.33 -14.26
CA LEU A 124 -12.33 48.05 -15.50
C LEU A 124 -11.01 48.80 -15.33
N THR A 125 -10.05 48.53 -16.21
CA THR A 125 -8.82 49.30 -16.33
C THR A 125 -8.75 49.94 -17.71
N ALA A 126 -8.25 51.18 -17.78
CA ALA A 126 -8.00 51.86 -19.03
C ALA A 126 -6.90 52.91 -18.86
N THR A 127 -6.07 53.08 -19.88
CA THR A 127 -5.13 54.20 -20.00
C THR A 127 -5.70 55.26 -20.92
N THR A 128 -5.72 56.52 -20.47
CA THR A 128 -6.27 57.63 -21.27
C THR A 128 -5.31 58.80 -21.35
N THR A 129 -5.17 59.38 -22.54
CA THR A 129 -4.37 60.59 -22.81
C THR A 129 -5.23 61.67 -23.42
N ALA A 130 -5.30 62.85 -22.80
CA ALA A 130 -5.90 64.02 -23.42
C ALA A 130 -4.93 64.63 -24.46
N GLN A 131 -5.34 64.79 -25.71
CA GLN A 131 -4.46 65.27 -26.79
C GLN A 131 -4.39 66.81 -26.86
N SER A 132 -5.17 67.52 -26.06
CA SER A 132 -5.27 68.98 -26.09
C SER A 132 -5.20 69.58 -24.70
N ALA A 133 -4.65 70.80 -24.62
CA ALA A 133 -4.57 71.54 -23.37
C ALA A 133 -5.97 71.82 -22.82
N GLN A 134 -6.14 71.71 -21.51
CA GLN A 134 -7.42 71.95 -20.87
C GLN A 134 -7.72 73.46 -20.83
N THR A 135 -8.95 73.84 -21.16
CA THR A 135 -9.46 75.23 -21.06
C THR A 135 -10.75 75.27 -20.25
N GLY A 136 -11.19 76.48 -19.86
CA GLY A 136 -12.44 76.65 -19.12
C GLY A 136 -12.45 75.91 -17.78
N SER A 137 -13.54 75.19 -17.49
CA SER A 137 -13.74 74.43 -16.25
C SER A 137 -13.18 73.00 -16.31
N GLY A 138 -12.50 72.66 -17.41
CA GLY A 138 -11.82 71.39 -17.64
C GLY A 138 -12.66 70.33 -18.33
N THR A 139 -12.13 69.10 -18.33
CA THR A 139 -12.70 67.90 -18.95
C THR A 139 -12.98 66.84 -17.89
N HIS A 140 -13.98 65.98 -18.14
CA HIS A 140 -14.23 64.77 -17.36
C HIS A 140 -14.08 63.53 -18.23
N LEU A 141 -13.28 62.58 -17.75
CA LEU A 141 -13.09 61.25 -18.34
C LEU A 141 -13.73 60.26 -17.37
N SER A 142 -14.74 59.50 -17.81
CA SER A 142 -15.41 58.53 -16.95
C SER A 142 -15.20 57.10 -17.45
N TYR A 143 -15.08 56.20 -16.49
CA TYR A 143 -14.81 54.78 -16.65
C TYR A 143 -15.95 54.05 -15.95
N LEU A 144 -16.94 53.63 -16.74
CA LEU A 144 -18.19 53.05 -16.27
C LEU A 144 -18.00 51.54 -16.17
N ALA A 145 -17.77 51.04 -14.96
CA ALA A 145 -17.48 49.63 -14.70
C ALA A 145 -18.75 48.77 -14.57
N ARG A 146 -19.91 49.37 -14.33
CA ARG A 146 -21.21 48.69 -14.37
C ARG A 146 -22.28 49.67 -14.85
N ARG A 147 -22.77 49.52 -16.08
CA ARG A 147 -23.79 50.38 -16.68
C ARG A 147 -25.04 49.57 -17.02
N VAL A 148 -26.18 50.07 -16.54
CA VAL A 148 -27.50 49.46 -16.74
C VAL A 148 -28.42 50.53 -17.32
N GLY A 149 -28.64 50.47 -18.64
CA GLY A 149 -29.33 51.53 -19.36
C GLY A 149 -28.61 52.87 -19.22
N SER A 150 -29.28 53.87 -18.61
CA SER A 150 -28.70 55.20 -18.35
C SER A 150 -27.99 55.30 -16.99
N ALA A 151 -28.26 54.38 -16.06
CA ALA A 151 -27.62 54.37 -14.74
C ALA A 151 -26.24 53.72 -14.83
N HIS A 152 -25.30 54.16 -14.00
CA HIS A 152 -23.97 53.54 -13.96
C HIS A 152 -23.23 53.73 -12.64
N TYR A 153 -22.37 52.76 -12.30
CA TYR A 153 -21.26 52.90 -11.37
C TYR A 153 -19.94 53.03 -12.13
N GLY A 154 -19.02 53.82 -11.59
CA GLY A 154 -17.72 53.99 -12.20
C GLY A 154 -16.79 54.94 -11.46
N ALA A 155 -15.73 55.35 -12.14
CA ALA A 155 -14.88 56.45 -11.70
C ALA A 155 -14.87 57.58 -12.72
N LYS A 156 -14.54 58.78 -12.25
CA LYS A 156 -14.43 60.00 -13.05
C LYS A 156 -13.13 60.71 -12.72
N VAL A 157 -12.31 60.94 -13.73
CA VAL A 157 -11.11 61.78 -13.67
C VAL A 157 -11.46 63.15 -14.22
N ARG A 158 -11.20 64.21 -13.44
CA ARG A 158 -11.37 65.59 -13.89
C ARG A 158 -10.01 66.23 -14.11
N LEU A 159 -9.74 66.65 -15.34
CA LEU A 159 -8.55 67.40 -15.73
C LEU A 159 -8.87 68.90 -15.71
N GLN A 160 -8.10 69.69 -14.95
CA GLN A 160 -8.29 71.14 -14.83
C GLN A 160 -7.21 71.93 -15.58
N THR A 161 -7.47 73.20 -15.85
CA THR A 161 -6.53 74.11 -16.56
C THR A 161 -5.22 74.35 -15.80
N THR A 162 -5.22 74.16 -14.49
CA THR A 162 -4.05 74.25 -13.61
C THR A 162 -3.19 73.00 -13.61
N GLY A 163 -3.60 71.93 -14.31
CA GLY A 163 -3.00 70.60 -14.24
C GLY A 163 -3.42 69.77 -13.02
N VAL A 164 -4.12 70.38 -12.05
CA VAL A 164 -4.69 69.66 -10.90
C VAL A 164 -5.74 68.66 -11.39
N THR A 165 -5.59 67.40 -10.99
CA THR A 165 -6.47 66.31 -11.40
C THR A 165 -7.14 65.69 -10.20
N THR A 166 -8.46 65.44 -10.30
CA THR A 166 -9.21 64.75 -9.23
C THR A 166 -9.78 63.43 -9.74
N LEU A 167 -9.76 62.41 -8.89
CA LEU A 167 -10.45 61.14 -9.09
C LEU A 167 -11.69 61.11 -8.20
N ALA A 168 -12.82 60.67 -8.75
CA ALA A 168 -14.05 60.48 -8.00
C ALA A 168 -14.66 59.12 -8.31
N LEU A 169 -15.22 58.45 -7.31
CA LEU A 169 -16.19 57.37 -7.54
C LEU A 169 -17.55 57.99 -7.83
N VAL A 170 -18.25 57.49 -8.84
CA VAL A 170 -19.49 58.09 -9.33
C VAL A 170 -20.64 57.09 -9.43
N GLU A 171 -21.83 57.62 -9.20
CA GLU A 171 -23.11 56.99 -9.50
C GLU A 171 -23.91 57.90 -10.43
N SER A 172 -24.19 57.42 -11.64
CA SER A 172 -24.96 58.15 -12.66
C SER A 172 -24.48 59.61 -12.86
N GLY A 173 -23.16 59.82 -12.84
CA GLY A 173 -22.49 61.12 -12.95
C GLY A 173 -22.26 61.87 -11.63
N THR A 174 -23.00 61.55 -10.57
CA THR A 174 -22.88 62.13 -9.23
C THR A 174 -21.66 61.57 -8.51
N SER A 175 -20.78 62.43 -7.98
CA SER A 175 -19.63 61.98 -7.19
C SER A 175 -20.07 61.51 -5.81
N LEU A 176 -19.75 60.26 -5.47
CA LEU A 176 -19.97 59.68 -4.14
C LEU A 176 -18.85 60.02 -3.17
N THR A 177 -17.61 59.98 -3.67
CA THR A 177 -16.40 60.40 -2.95
C THR A 177 -15.36 60.89 -3.96
N THR A 178 -14.43 61.74 -3.54
CA THR A 178 -13.46 62.40 -4.43
C THR A 178 -12.13 62.64 -3.71
N THR A 179 -11.03 62.50 -4.43
CA THR A 179 -9.68 62.85 -3.99
C THR A 179 -8.91 63.57 -5.10
N THR A 180 -7.84 64.27 -4.74
CA THR A 180 -6.90 64.89 -5.69
C THR A 180 -5.77 63.89 -5.97
N LEU A 181 -5.47 63.65 -7.25
CA LEU A 181 -4.36 62.78 -7.62
C LEU A 181 -3.01 63.49 -7.36
N PRO A 182 -1.98 62.74 -6.94
CA PRO A 182 -0.64 63.30 -6.80
C PRO A 182 -0.08 63.69 -8.17
N GLY A 183 0.53 64.88 -8.24
CA GLY A 183 1.13 65.43 -9.46
C GLY A 183 0.19 66.32 -10.29
N THR A 184 0.65 66.68 -11.48
CA THR A 184 -0.10 67.49 -12.46
C THR A 184 -0.19 66.74 -13.77
N PHE A 185 -1.35 66.79 -14.41
CA PHE A 185 -1.60 66.12 -15.69
C PHE A 185 -2.12 67.13 -16.71
N GLY A 186 -1.43 67.22 -17.84
CA GLY A 186 -1.72 68.10 -18.95
C GLY A 186 -1.99 67.34 -20.25
N ALA A 187 -1.87 68.06 -21.37
CA ALA A 187 -2.00 67.46 -22.69
C ALA A 187 -0.81 66.53 -22.98
N GLY A 188 -1.07 65.33 -23.49
CA GLY A 188 -0.06 64.32 -23.78
C GLY A 188 0.26 63.40 -22.59
N ASP A 189 -0.08 63.79 -21.37
CA ASP A 189 0.11 62.94 -20.20
C ASP A 189 -0.93 61.81 -20.17
N ALA A 190 -0.46 60.57 -20.03
CA ALA A 190 -1.30 59.39 -19.96
C ALA A 190 -1.61 59.02 -18.51
N ILE A 191 -2.87 58.71 -18.23
CA ILE A 191 -3.38 58.33 -16.91
C ILE A 191 -3.97 56.93 -17.00
N SER A 192 -3.45 56.01 -16.21
CA SER A 192 -4.04 54.68 -16.02
C SER A 192 -5.04 54.76 -14.88
N VAL A 193 -6.24 54.22 -15.10
CA VAL A 193 -7.34 54.22 -14.13
C VAL A 193 -7.84 52.80 -13.96
N LYS A 194 -8.00 52.36 -12.71
CA LYS A 194 -8.60 51.08 -12.35
C LYS A 194 -9.80 51.30 -11.46
N VAL A 195 -10.93 50.69 -11.80
CA VAL A 195 -12.20 50.78 -11.09
C VAL A 195 -12.70 49.38 -10.79
N GLU A 196 -13.05 49.12 -9.55
CA GLU A 196 -13.63 47.85 -9.09
C GLU A 196 -15.04 48.10 -8.56
N VAL A 197 -15.99 47.27 -9.00
CA VAL A 197 -17.40 47.31 -8.57
C VAL A 197 -17.81 45.87 -8.25
N VAL A 198 -18.06 45.57 -6.97
CA VAL A 198 -18.28 44.20 -6.47
C VAL A 198 -19.52 44.12 -5.57
N GLY A 199 -20.29 43.05 -5.72
CA GLY A 199 -21.46 42.70 -4.94
C GLY A 199 -22.73 43.44 -5.36
N THR A 200 -23.81 43.11 -4.67
CA THR A 200 -25.13 43.72 -4.82
C THR A 200 -25.74 44.00 -3.45
N SER A 201 -26.14 45.25 -3.22
CA SER A 201 -26.89 45.76 -2.07
C SER A 201 -26.30 45.42 -0.68
N PRO A 202 -25.21 46.09 -0.26
CA PRO A 202 -24.53 47.17 -0.98
C PRO A 202 -23.54 46.66 -2.03
N THR A 203 -23.48 47.36 -3.16
CA THR A 203 -22.35 47.28 -4.09
C THR A 203 -21.18 48.06 -3.50
N THR A 204 -19.99 47.45 -3.46
CA THR A 204 -18.72 48.12 -3.11
C THR A 204 -18.08 48.69 -4.35
N LEU A 205 -17.65 49.95 -4.30
CA LEU A 205 -16.94 50.62 -5.38
C LEU A 205 -15.54 51.03 -4.89
N ARG A 206 -14.51 50.77 -5.69
CA ARG A 206 -13.14 51.23 -5.45
C ARG A 206 -12.51 51.80 -6.71
N ALA A 207 -11.63 52.79 -6.55
CA ALA A 207 -10.89 53.33 -7.68
C ALA A 207 -9.50 53.82 -7.28
N LYS A 208 -8.58 53.73 -8.23
CA LYS A 208 -7.25 54.35 -8.18
C LYS A 208 -6.83 54.78 -9.58
N ALA A 209 -5.98 55.80 -9.63
CA ALA A 209 -5.45 56.32 -10.88
C ALA A 209 -4.01 56.80 -10.68
N TRP A 210 -3.16 56.61 -11.69
CA TRP A 210 -1.75 56.95 -11.63
C TRP A 210 -1.23 57.36 -13.01
N ALA A 211 -0.05 57.97 -13.06
CA ALA A 211 0.62 58.29 -14.32
C ALA A 211 1.04 57.00 -15.03
N ALA A 212 0.67 56.86 -16.31
CA ALA A 212 1.06 55.68 -17.07
C ALA A 212 2.59 55.54 -17.17
N GLY A 213 3.09 54.31 -17.12
CA GLY A 213 4.54 54.03 -17.06
C GLY A 213 5.15 54.14 -15.66
N THR A 214 4.36 54.50 -14.63
CA THR A 214 4.75 54.37 -13.23
C THR A 214 4.08 53.16 -12.57
N ALA A 215 4.60 52.73 -11.42
CA ALA A 215 4.06 51.56 -10.71
C ALA A 215 2.60 51.80 -10.25
N GLU A 216 1.73 50.79 -10.44
CA GLU A 216 0.37 50.78 -9.90
C GLU A 216 0.42 50.91 -8.36
N PRO A 217 -0.34 51.85 -7.77
CA PRO A 217 -0.44 51.95 -6.31
C PRO A 217 -1.00 50.67 -5.69
N SER A 218 -0.40 50.19 -4.59
CA SER A 218 -0.89 48.99 -3.87
C SER A 218 -2.29 49.21 -3.29
N ASP A 219 -2.50 50.37 -2.68
CA ASP A 219 -3.74 50.70 -1.98
C ASP A 219 -4.78 51.33 -2.90
N TRP A 220 -6.05 51.05 -2.61
CA TRP A 220 -7.16 51.76 -3.24
C TRP A 220 -7.22 53.21 -2.74
N MET A 221 -7.24 54.18 -3.66
CA MET A 221 -7.32 55.60 -3.30
C MET A 221 -8.70 56.02 -2.80
N LEU A 222 -9.75 55.38 -3.34
CA LEU A 222 -11.13 55.61 -2.95
C LEU A 222 -11.82 54.26 -2.73
N THR A 223 -12.67 54.21 -1.72
CA THR A 223 -13.62 53.11 -1.47
C THR A 223 -14.94 53.71 -0.98
N THR A 224 -16.07 53.25 -1.51
CA THR A 224 -17.40 53.59 -1.00
C THR A 224 -18.37 52.44 -1.28
N THR A 225 -19.63 52.59 -0.86
CA THR A 225 -20.71 51.65 -1.15
C THR A 225 -21.95 52.36 -1.67
N SER A 226 -22.78 51.66 -2.43
CA SER A 226 -24.11 52.13 -2.85
C SER A 226 -25.09 50.96 -2.97
N SER A 227 -26.37 51.23 -2.75
CA SER A 227 -27.47 50.25 -2.86
C SER A 227 -28.53 50.67 -3.88
N THR A 228 -28.19 51.53 -4.83
CA THR A 228 -29.14 52.03 -5.85
C THR A 228 -29.72 50.88 -6.67
N ALA A 229 -31.04 50.67 -6.56
CA ALA A 229 -31.72 49.46 -7.03
C ALA A 229 -31.44 49.10 -8.49
N ALA A 230 -31.44 50.09 -9.40
CA ALA A 230 -31.20 49.88 -10.83
C ALA A 230 -29.79 49.35 -11.17
N LEU A 231 -28.84 49.43 -10.23
CA LEU A 231 -27.45 49.04 -10.43
C LEU A 231 -27.05 47.78 -9.65
N GLN A 232 -28.02 47.07 -9.08
CA GLN A 232 -27.79 45.81 -8.35
C GLN A 232 -27.91 44.57 -9.24
N GLN A 233 -27.77 44.75 -10.56
CA GLN A 233 -27.84 43.71 -11.58
C GLN A 233 -26.64 43.84 -12.52
N ALA A 234 -26.39 42.81 -13.33
CA ALA A 234 -25.33 42.83 -14.33
C ALA A 234 -25.53 44.01 -15.30
N GLY A 235 -24.41 44.68 -15.61
CA GLY A 235 -24.35 45.80 -16.52
C GLY A 235 -23.11 45.72 -17.40
N ASP A 236 -23.14 46.38 -18.55
CA ASP A 236 -21.98 46.46 -19.43
C ASP A 236 -20.97 47.52 -18.95
N VAL A 237 -19.85 47.63 -19.66
CA VAL A 237 -18.85 48.66 -19.41
C VAL A 237 -18.83 49.73 -20.50
N ALA A 238 -18.37 50.93 -20.13
CA ALA A 238 -18.17 52.00 -21.09
C ALA A 238 -17.11 53.00 -20.63
N VAL A 239 -16.56 53.74 -21.58
CA VAL A 239 -15.78 54.95 -21.33
C VAL A 239 -16.47 56.14 -21.95
N ASN A 240 -16.42 57.30 -21.29
CA ASN A 240 -16.93 58.53 -21.85
C ASN A 240 -16.02 59.72 -21.59
N SER A 241 -16.13 60.73 -22.46
CA SER A 241 -15.47 62.02 -22.28
C SER A 241 -16.49 63.13 -22.39
N TYR A 242 -16.44 64.05 -21.43
CA TYR A 242 -17.27 65.24 -21.36
C TYR A 242 -16.42 66.50 -21.34
N LEU A 243 -16.75 67.46 -22.21
CA LEU A 243 -16.18 68.80 -22.19
C LEU A 243 -17.12 69.74 -21.45
N SER A 244 -16.61 70.51 -20.48
CA SER A 244 -17.42 71.55 -19.83
C SER A 244 -17.87 72.63 -20.82
N GLY A 245 -19.02 73.28 -20.55
CA GLY A 245 -19.57 74.31 -21.43
C GLY A 245 -18.70 75.56 -21.60
N SER A 246 -17.69 75.74 -20.74
CA SER A 246 -16.72 76.84 -20.79
C SER A 246 -15.42 76.50 -21.54
N VAL A 247 -15.29 75.28 -22.09
CA VAL A 247 -14.15 74.89 -22.94
C VAL A 247 -14.17 75.71 -24.24
N THR A 248 -13.03 76.28 -24.62
CA THR A 248 -12.91 77.18 -25.78
C THR A 248 -12.14 76.59 -26.96
N ASN A 249 -11.40 75.50 -26.77
CA ASN A 249 -10.56 74.87 -27.78
C ASN A 249 -11.13 73.53 -28.27
N VAL A 250 -12.31 73.57 -28.89
CA VAL A 250 -12.94 72.40 -29.53
C VAL A 250 -12.51 72.29 -31.02
N PRO A 251 -12.47 71.07 -31.60
CA PRO A 251 -12.69 69.76 -30.96
C PRO A 251 -11.53 69.34 -30.05
N GLN A 252 -11.80 68.50 -29.05
CA GLN A 252 -10.76 67.83 -28.25
C GLN A 252 -10.82 66.32 -28.48
N THR A 253 -9.63 65.71 -28.60
CA THR A 253 -9.47 64.26 -28.77
C THR A 253 -8.86 63.62 -27.53
N PHE A 254 -9.38 62.46 -27.16
CA PHE A 254 -8.90 61.61 -26.08
C PHE A 254 -8.50 60.27 -26.67
N ALA A 255 -7.29 59.83 -26.35
CA ALA A 255 -6.80 58.53 -26.76
C ALA A 255 -6.95 57.55 -25.60
N TYR A 256 -7.68 56.47 -25.83
CA TYR A 256 -7.81 55.34 -24.93
C TYR A 256 -6.93 54.19 -25.41
N ASP A 257 -6.35 53.48 -24.46
CA ASP A 257 -5.42 52.37 -24.67
C ASP A 257 -5.54 51.39 -23.49
N ASP A 258 -5.08 50.15 -23.69
CA ASP A 258 -5.06 49.07 -22.70
C ASP A 258 -6.38 48.93 -21.91
N ILE A 259 -7.51 48.97 -22.62
CA ILE A 259 -8.80 48.74 -21.95
C ILE A 259 -8.91 47.26 -21.61
N THR A 260 -9.06 46.95 -20.34
CA THR A 260 -9.29 45.58 -19.85
C THR A 260 -10.48 45.56 -18.90
N VAL A 261 -11.29 44.52 -19.03
CA VAL A 261 -12.48 44.26 -18.23
C VAL A 261 -12.40 42.84 -17.71
N SER A 262 -12.39 42.69 -16.40
CA SER A 262 -12.43 41.39 -15.74
C SER A 262 -13.70 41.25 -14.93
N GLN A 263 -14.26 40.03 -14.90
CA GLN A 263 -15.38 39.68 -14.04
C GLN A 263 -14.95 38.66 -12.99
N LEU A 264 -15.64 38.67 -11.85
CA LEU A 264 -15.47 37.64 -10.84
C LEU A 264 -16.25 36.39 -11.28
N VAL A 265 -15.58 35.23 -11.32
CA VAL A 265 -16.22 33.95 -11.64
C VAL A 265 -16.00 32.97 -10.50
N ASP A 266 -17.02 32.15 -10.29
CA ASP A 266 -16.96 30.98 -9.43
C ASP A 266 -16.21 29.86 -10.15
N VAL A 267 -15.10 29.42 -9.57
CA VAL A 267 -14.29 28.29 -10.04
C VAL A 267 -14.44 27.18 -9.01
N PRO A 268 -15.16 26.09 -9.34
CA PRO A 268 -15.21 24.91 -8.49
C PRO A 268 -13.81 24.30 -8.37
N ASN A 269 -13.41 23.97 -7.15
CA ASN A 269 -12.21 23.21 -6.87
C ASN A 269 -12.31 21.80 -7.47
N THR A 270 -11.19 21.24 -7.90
CA THR A 270 -11.12 19.81 -8.23
C THR A 270 -10.54 19.08 -7.02
N LEU A 271 -11.33 18.21 -6.38
CA LEU A 271 -10.88 17.47 -5.20
C LEU A 271 -9.51 16.80 -5.44
N PRO A 272 -8.61 16.78 -4.44
CA PRO A 272 -7.32 16.13 -4.58
C PRO A 272 -7.53 14.62 -4.68
N THR A 273 -6.60 13.91 -5.30
CA THR A 273 -6.59 12.45 -5.34
C THR A 273 -5.61 11.93 -4.30
N ALA A 274 -6.13 11.26 -3.26
CA ALA A 274 -5.31 10.58 -2.26
C ALA A 274 -4.81 9.24 -2.79
N ALA A 275 -3.50 9.03 -2.78
CA ALA A 275 -2.86 7.77 -3.16
C ALA A 275 -1.59 7.53 -2.35
N PHE A 276 -1.34 6.29 -1.97
CA PHE A 276 -0.11 5.92 -1.26
C PHE A 276 0.36 4.50 -1.53
N THR A 277 1.63 4.24 -1.26
CA THR A 277 2.21 2.91 -1.14
C THR A 277 2.62 2.63 0.31
N SER A 278 2.64 1.35 0.68
CA SER A 278 3.11 0.91 1.98
C SER A 278 4.06 -0.27 1.85
N GLU A 279 5.12 -0.28 2.65
CA GLU A 279 6.06 -1.39 2.76
C GLU A 279 6.14 -1.85 4.21
N THR A 280 6.02 -3.15 4.45
CA THR A 280 6.01 -3.70 5.80
C THR A 280 7.27 -4.48 6.10
N ALA A 281 7.85 -4.22 7.26
CA ALA A 281 8.98 -4.94 7.80
C ALA A 281 8.70 -5.52 9.19
N ASP A 282 8.31 -6.79 9.24
CA ASP A 282 7.77 -7.41 10.46
C ASP A 282 6.58 -6.60 10.97
N LEU A 283 6.69 -6.03 12.17
CA LEU A 283 5.69 -5.16 12.78
C LEU A 283 5.84 -3.69 12.35
N ALA A 284 6.93 -3.31 11.69
CA ALA A 284 7.11 -1.96 11.18
C ALA A 284 6.44 -1.80 9.81
N ALA A 285 5.95 -0.62 9.50
CA ALA A 285 5.42 -0.24 8.20
C ALA A 285 5.89 1.17 7.83
N GLN A 286 6.29 1.34 6.58
CA GLN A 286 6.62 2.63 5.97
C GLN A 286 5.53 2.98 4.96
N PHE A 287 5.19 4.26 4.89
CA PHE A 287 4.13 4.81 4.07
C PHE A 287 4.64 5.99 3.27
N ASP A 288 4.24 6.06 1.99
CA ASP A 288 4.62 7.13 1.08
C ASP A 288 3.41 7.57 0.25
N ALA A 289 3.06 8.86 0.33
CA ALA A 289 1.96 9.49 -0.39
C ALA A 289 2.38 10.18 -1.70
N ALA A 290 3.58 9.91 -2.25
CA ALA A 290 4.11 10.58 -3.44
C ALA A 290 3.20 10.54 -4.68
N ASP A 291 2.30 9.56 -4.78
CA ASP A 291 1.35 9.44 -5.89
C ASP A 291 0.09 10.32 -5.72
N SER A 292 -0.08 10.98 -4.57
CA SER A 292 -1.19 11.90 -4.33
C SER A 292 -1.04 13.18 -5.17
N GLN A 293 -2.15 13.66 -5.73
CA GLN A 293 -2.12 14.78 -6.69
C GLN A 293 -3.30 15.73 -6.49
N ASP A 294 -3.07 17.00 -6.80
CA ASP A 294 -4.09 18.01 -7.02
C ASP A 294 -3.84 18.62 -8.41
N THR A 295 -4.87 18.65 -9.26
CA THR A 295 -4.74 19.04 -10.67
C THR A 295 -4.95 20.53 -10.92
N ASP A 296 -5.60 21.25 -10.01
CA ASP A 296 -5.78 22.71 -10.11
C ASP A 296 -5.15 23.50 -8.96
N GLY A 297 -4.47 22.80 -8.05
CA GLY A 297 -3.73 23.39 -6.93
C GLY A 297 -2.54 22.56 -6.43
N GLU A 298 -2.30 22.63 -5.12
CA GLU A 298 -1.28 21.91 -4.37
C GLU A 298 -1.85 21.29 -3.10
N ILE A 299 -1.30 20.15 -2.68
CA ILE A 299 -1.68 19.50 -1.42
C ILE A 299 -0.99 20.20 -0.25
N GLU A 300 -1.78 20.74 0.69
CA GLU A 300 -1.28 21.42 1.89
C GLU A 300 -1.04 20.48 3.07
N GLN A 301 -1.85 19.43 3.22
CA GLN A 301 -1.80 18.57 4.41
C GLN A 301 -1.97 17.07 4.09
N TYR A 302 -1.22 16.23 4.81
CA TYR A 302 -1.30 14.78 4.80
C TYR A 302 -1.53 14.28 6.22
N THR A 303 -2.56 13.46 6.43
CA THR A 303 -2.87 12.85 7.73
C THR A 303 -3.09 11.35 7.57
N TRP A 304 -2.40 10.55 8.39
CA TRP A 304 -2.47 9.09 8.38
C TRP A 304 -3.20 8.60 9.62
N ALA A 305 -4.05 7.58 9.45
CA ALA A 305 -4.53 6.72 10.53
C ALA A 305 -4.15 5.28 10.21
N PHE A 306 -3.45 4.61 11.11
CA PHE A 306 -2.87 3.28 10.83
C PHE A 306 -3.81 2.11 11.14
N GLY A 307 -5.06 2.36 11.54
CA GLY A 307 -6.03 1.30 11.85
C GLY A 307 -5.88 0.65 13.24
N ASP A 308 -4.89 1.06 14.04
CA ASP A 308 -4.69 0.65 15.43
C ASP A 308 -5.02 1.75 16.46
N GLY A 309 -5.63 2.85 15.98
CA GLY A 309 -5.97 4.03 16.78
C GLY A 309 -4.86 5.08 16.84
N THR A 310 -3.72 4.88 16.19
CA THR A 310 -2.67 5.89 16.09
C THR A 310 -2.77 6.71 14.81
N VAL A 311 -2.33 7.96 14.88
CA VAL A 311 -2.34 8.92 13.75
C VAL A 311 -1.03 9.69 13.65
N THR A 312 -0.65 10.09 12.45
CA THR A 312 0.49 11.00 12.21
C THR A 312 0.24 11.90 11.01
N THR A 313 1.13 12.85 10.75
CA THR A 313 1.05 13.79 9.63
C THR A 313 2.36 13.83 8.85
N GLY A 314 2.27 14.12 7.55
CA GLY A 314 3.42 14.26 6.67
C GLY A 314 3.28 13.43 5.39
N PRO A 315 4.01 13.77 4.31
CA PRO A 315 3.93 13.07 3.03
C PRO A 315 4.46 11.63 3.11
N THR A 316 5.32 11.34 4.08
CA THR A 316 5.77 9.99 4.43
C THR A 316 5.53 9.73 5.91
N ALA A 317 5.39 8.47 6.29
CA ALA A 317 5.25 8.07 7.68
C ALA A 317 5.90 6.70 7.96
N GLU A 318 6.35 6.52 9.20
CA GLU A 318 6.78 5.23 9.74
C GLU A 318 5.88 4.88 10.93
N HIS A 319 5.45 3.62 11.00
CA HIS A 319 4.64 3.11 12.10
C HIS A 319 5.11 1.72 12.54
N THR A 320 4.95 1.38 13.81
CA THR A 320 5.23 0.02 14.30
C THR A 320 4.04 -0.49 15.09
N TYR A 321 3.40 -1.53 14.58
CA TYR A 321 2.26 -2.19 15.20
C TYR A 321 2.71 -3.04 16.39
N THR A 322 1.82 -3.20 17.38
CA THR A 322 2.12 -4.04 18.55
C THR A 322 2.04 -5.53 18.22
N ASP A 323 1.13 -5.89 17.31
CA ASP A 323 0.77 -7.25 16.98
C ASP A 323 0.80 -7.47 15.47
N ALA A 324 0.94 -8.73 15.06
CA ALA A 324 0.73 -9.08 13.67
C ALA A 324 -0.76 -8.99 13.36
N GLY A 325 -1.08 -8.59 12.13
CA GLY A 325 -2.45 -8.45 11.70
C GLY A 325 -2.55 -7.66 10.40
N THR A 326 -3.79 -7.55 9.93
CA THR A 326 -4.15 -6.66 8.83
C THR A 326 -4.76 -5.40 9.41
N TYR A 327 -4.19 -4.25 9.05
CA TYR A 327 -4.61 -2.95 9.53
C TYR A 327 -5.07 -2.08 8.36
N ALA A 328 -6.26 -1.51 8.46
CA ALA A 328 -6.80 -0.60 7.47
C ALA A 328 -6.15 0.79 7.61
N ALA A 329 -5.02 1.00 6.93
CA ALA A 329 -4.32 2.28 6.94
C ALA A 329 -5.04 3.26 6.00
N THR A 330 -5.39 4.44 6.53
CA THR A 330 -6.12 5.48 5.82
C THR A 330 -5.26 6.74 5.70
N LEU A 331 -5.15 7.28 4.50
CA LEU A 331 -4.55 8.57 4.19
C LEU A 331 -5.66 9.57 3.87
N ALA A 332 -5.65 10.72 4.54
CA ALA A 332 -6.41 11.91 4.16
C ALA A 332 -5.45 12.99 3.64
N VAL A 333 -5.73 13.52 2.45
CA VAL A 333 -4.99 14.65 1.85
C VAL A 333 -5.92 15.85 1.71
N THR A 334 -5.44 17.04 2.09
CA THR A 334 -6.18 18.31 1.97
C THR A 334 -5.43 19.27 1.07
N ASP A 335 -6.12 19.90 0.13
CA ASP A 335 -5.56 20.88 -0.81
C ASP A 335 -5.55 22.32 -0.28
N ASN A 336 -5.05 23.25 -1.10
CA ASN A 336 -4.98 24.68 -0.79
C ASN A 336 -6.32 25.43 -0.86
N ASP A 337 -7.39 24.77 -1.31
CA ASP A 337 -8.77 25.29 -1.26
C ASP A 337 -9.54 24.74 -0.03
N GLY A 338 -8.90 23.85 0.74
CA GLY A 338 -9.38 23.32 2.00
C GLY A 338 -10.20 22.03 1.88
N ASP A 339 -10.28 21.44 0.68
CA ASP A 339 -11.03 20.21 0.45
C ASP A 339 -10.17 18.96 0.68
N THR A 340 -10.81 17.90 1.16
CA THR A 340 -10.14 16.66 1.58
C THR A 340 -10.57 15.46 0.75
N SER A 341 -9.61 14.64 0.34
CA SER A 341 -9.86 13.27 -0.16
C SER A 341 -9.23 12.25 0.77
N VAL A 342 -9.86 11.08 0.86
CA VAL A 342 -9.38 9.95 1.67
C VAL A 342 -9.18 8.69 0.83
N THR A 343 -8.20 7.87 1.19
CA THR A 343 -8.00 6.54 0.62
C THR A 343 -7.56 5.57 1.70
N THR A 344 -8.00 4.31 1.62
CA THR A 344 -7.70 3.28 2.62
C THR A 344 -7.12 2.05 1.91
N LYS A 345 -6.05 1.48 2.47
CA LYS A 345 -5.47 0.21 2.03
C LYS A 345 -5.19 -0.70 3.22
N ASP A 346 -5.30 -2.00 2.99
CA ASP A 346 -4.93 -3.01 3.97
C ASP A 346 -3.41 -3.14 4.05
N VAL A 347 -2.88 -3.06 5.27
CA VAL A 347 -1.46 -3.21 5.60
C VAL A 347 -1.29 -4.45 6.44
N VAL A 348 -0.61 -5.45 5.90
CA VAL A 348 -0.39 -6.73 6.58
C VAL A 348 0.99 -6.71 7.24
N VAL A 349 1.02 -6.77 8.57
CA VAL A 349 2.27 -6.85 9.35
C VAL A 349 2.37 -8.20 10.05
N THR A 350 3.60 -8.72 10.13
CA THR A 350 3.87 -10.07 10.65
C THR A 350 4.85 -10.00 11.80
N LYS A 351 4.69 -10.87 12.81
CA LYS A 351 5.73 -10.99 13.86
C LYS A 351 7.04 -11.47 13.23
N PRO A 352 8.20 -11.02 13.73
CA PRO A 352 9.49 -11.49 13.24
C PRO A 352 9.64 -13.00 13.47
N ALA A 353 10.26 -13.69 12.51
CA ALA A 353 10.49 -15.13 12.61
C ALA A 353 11.40 -15.48 13.82
N PRO A 354 11.15 -16.63 14.48
CA PRO A 354 12.01 -17.09 15.56
C PRO A 354 13.46 -17.30 15.11
N VAL A 355 14.41 -16.67 15.79
CA VAL A 355 15.85 -16.78 15.50
C VAL A 355 16.40 -18.02 16.20
N THR A 356 17.20 -18.84 15.50
CA THR A 356 17.87 -19.99 16.14
C THR A 356 18.95 -19.49 17.09
N LEU A 357 18.82 -19.83 18.37
CA LEU A 357 19.76 -19.48 19.44
C LEU A 357 20.84 -20.56 19.59
N ALA A 358 20.47 -21.83 19.46
CA ALA A 358 21.39 -22.96 19.53
C ALA A 358 20.84 -24.22 18.85
N ALA A 359 21.72 -25.08 18.37
CA ALA A 359 21.39 -26.39 17.83
C ALA A 359 22.57 -27.35 18.03
N ASP A 360 22.29 -28.62 18.35
CA ASP A 360 23.30 -29.67 18.40
C ASP A 360 22.69 -31.04 18.09
N ASP A 361 23.18 -31.68 17.03
CA ASP A 361 22.84 -33.05 16.64
C ASP A 361 23.76 -34.11 17.27
N PHE A 362 24.78 -33.67 18.01
CA PHE A 362 25.81 -34.49 18.66
C PHE A 362 26.53 -35.45 17.70
N SER A 363 26.71 -35.07 16.43
CA SER A 363 27.29 -35.92 15.39
C SER A 363 28.75 -36.29 15.64
N VAL A 364 29.51 -35.48 16.38
CA VAL A 364 30.95 -35.67 16.57
C VAL A 364 31.27 -36.46 17.84
N ALA A 365 31.66 -37.73 17.67
CA ALA A 365 32.05 -38.60 18.77
C ALA A 365 33.29 -38.08 19.52
N ARG A 366 33.25 -38.09 20.86
CA ARG A 366 34.35 -37.63 21.73
C ARG A 366 34.16 -38.08 23.19
N THR A 367 35.26 -38.10 23.94
CA THR A 367 35.27 -38.39 25.39
C THR A 367 35.80 -37.19 26.16
N GLY A 368 35.35 -36.98 27.39
CA GLY A 368 35.82 -35.86 28.22
C GLY A 368 35.08 -34.55 28.01
N GLY A 369 33.85 -34.60 27.47
CA GLY A 369 33.03 -33.43 27.15
C GLY A 369 32.19 -33.61 25.89
N TRP A 370 31.38 -32.61 25.58
CA TRP A 370 30.57 -32.52 24.36
C TRP A 370 31.15 -31.54 23.34
N GLY A 371 32.13 -30.71 23.73
CA GLY A 371 32.82 -29.74 22.87
C GLY A 371 31.89 -28.63 22.35
N THR A 372 31.99 -28.24 21.08
CA THR A 372 31.18 -27.15 20.50
C THR A 372 29.91 -27.69 19.84
N ALA A 373 28.77 -27.06 20.14
CA ALA A 373 27.50 -27.31 19.47
C ALA A 373 27.52 -26.80 18.03
N ASP A 374 26.66 -27.35 17.17
CA ASP A 374 26.53 -26.88 15.77
C ASP A 374 26.19 -25.39 15.71
N GLN A 375 25.38 -24.91 16.66
CA GLN A 375 25.09 -23.49 16.90
C GLN A 375 24.92 -23.24 18.41
N GLY A 376 25.36 -22.07 18.91
CA GLY A 376 25.23 -21.69 20.32
C GLY A 376 26.50 -21.86 21.16
N GLY A 377 27.63 -22.17 20.52
CA GLY A 377 28.98 -22.10 21.11
C GLY A 377 29.42 -23.37 21.84
N THR A 378 30.41 -23.23 22.72
CA THR A 378 31.04 -24.36 23.43
C THR A 378 30.22 -24.79 24.64
N TRP A 379 29.97 -26.10 24.76
CA TRP A 379 29.40 -26.71 25.96
C TRP A 379 30.34 -26.56 27.14
N THR A 380 29.81 -26.07 28.26
CA THR A 380 30.47 -26.11 29.56
C THR A 380 29.82 -27.20 30.42
N HIS A 381 30.61 -27.86 31.27
CA HIS A 381 30.18 -29.01 32.04
C HIS A 381 30.47 -28.85 33.53
N ALA A 382 29.52 -29.24 34.38
CA ALA A 382 29.70 -29.24 35.83
C ALA A 382 30.27 -30.57 36.35
N GLY A 383 31.28 -30.54 37.23
CA GLY A 383 31.92 -31.75 37.77
C GLY A 383 33.00 -32.32 36.85
N SER A 384 33.30 -33.61 36.96
CA SER A 384 34.41 -34.22 36.20
C SER A 384 34.10 -34.36 34.70
N ALA A 385 35.03 -33.93 33.85
CA ALA A 385 34.94 -34.08 32.39
C ALA A 385 34.72 -35.54 31.93
N SER A 386 35.25 -36.51 32.68
CA SER A 386 35.06 -37.95 32.42
C SER A 386 33.59 -38.41 32.50
N SER A 387 32.71 -37.62 33.12
CA SER A 387 31.27 -37.88 33.18
C SER A 387 30.55 -37.52 31.88
N TYR A 388 31.25 -36.98 30.88
CA TYR A 388 30.67 -36.46 29.64
C TYR A 388 31.34 -37.08 28.42
N SER A 389 30.54 -37.48 27.45
CA SER A 389 30.99 -37.98 26.15
C SER A 389 29.92 -37.79 25.10
N VAL A 390 30.30 -37.83 23.83
CA VAL A 390 29.39 -37.92 22.70
C VAL A 390 29.66 -39.24 21.99
N ALA A 391 28.61 -40.03 21.80
CA ALA A 391 28.67 -41.27 21.05
C ALA A 391 27.31 -41.55 20.40
N SER A 392 27.31 -42.15 19.20
CA SER A 392 26.09 -42.54 18.48
C SER A 392 25.06 -41.41 18.36
N LYS A 393 25.51 -40.18 18.04
CA LYS A 393 24.67 -38.97 17.95
C LYS A 393 23.93 -38.60 19.24
N THR A 394 24.56 -38.87 20.39
CA THR A 394 24.00 -38.51 21.70
C THR A 394 25.06 -37.95 22.62
N GLY A 395 24.75 -36.83 23.29
CA GLY A 395 25.50 -36.31 24.43
C GLY A 395 25.15 -37.09 25.70
N ARG A 396 26.12 -37.75 26.31
CA ARG A 396 25.94 -38.55 27.54
C ARG A 396 26.35 -37.78 28.79
N GLN A 397 25.54 -37.88 29.83
CA GLN A 397 25.89 -37.48 31.21
C GLN A 397 25.86 -38.71 32.13
N VAL A 398 26.99 -39.01 32.76
CA VAL A 398 27.12 -40.13 33.71
C VAL A 398 27.14 -39.60 35.14
N VAL A 399 26.09 -39.90 35.91
CA VAL A 399 25.99 -39.55 37.33
C VAL A 399 26.53 -40.71 38.15
N THR A 400 27.74 -40.57 38.68
CA THR A 400 28.50 -41.67 39.31
C THR A 400 28.09 -42.01 40.75
N ALA A 401 27.33 -41.15 41.42
CA ALA A 401 26.87 -41.36 42.79
C ALA A 401 25.50 -40.70 43.02
N GLY A 402 24.69 -41.29 43.91
CA GLY A 402 23.45 -40.68 44.38
C GLY A 402 23.71 -39.30 45.04
N GLY A 403 22.78 -38.38 44.87
CA GLY A 403 22.87 -37.01 45.40
C GLY A 403 23.71 -36.07 44.54
N SER A 404 24.17 -36.51 43.36
CA SER A 404 24.98 -35.72 42.44
C SER A 404 24.18 -35.21 41.25
N THR A 405 24.59 -34.04 40.73
CA THR A 405 24.06 -33.43 39.50
C THR A 405 25.14 -33.34 38.43
N ARG A 406 24.79 -33.61 37.18
CA ARG A 406 25.62 -33.30 36.00
C ARG A 406 24.85 -32.31 35.14
N THR A 407 25.51 -31.21 34.77
CA THR A 407 24.88 -30.12 34.01
C THR A 407 25.78 -29.78 32.84
N SER A 408 25.18 -29.54 31.69
CA SER A 408 25.85 -29.11 30.46
C SER A 408 25.13 -27.88 29.93
N GLU A 409 25.87 -26.81 29.65
CA GLU A 409 25.30 -25.49 29.39
C GLU A 409 25.95 -24.83 28.15
N LEU A 410 25.14 -24.08 27.40
CA LEU A 410 25.59 -23.18 26.35
C LEU A 410 25.45 -21.74 26.87
N ALA A 411 26.47 -21.30 27.60
CA ALA A 411 26.48 -19.99 28.25
C ALA A 411 26.61 -18.81 27.27
N SER A 412 27.00 -19.08 26.01
CA SER A 412 27.08 -18.03 24.98
C SER A 412 25.71 -17.63 24.43
N VAL A 413 24.69 -18.48 24.63
CA VAL A 413 23.29 -18.08 24.40
C VAL A 413 22.91 -17.02 25.44
N ALA A 414 22.30 -15.94 24.99
CA ALA A 414 21.85 -14.85 25.86
C ALA A 414 20.47 -14.38 25.44
N SER A 415 19.42 -15.00 25.98
CA SER A 415 18.03 -14.67 25.64
C SER A 415 17.13 -14.51 26.87
N THR A 416 16.15 -13.62 26.77
CA THR A 416 14.95 -13.68 27.62
C THR A 416 13.95 -14.63 26.97
N GLU A 417 13.78 -14.60 25.66
CA GLU A 417 12.84 -15.46 24.95
C GLU A 417 13.52 -16.75 24.47
N THR A 418 13.13 -17.91 25.00
CA THR A 418 13.67 -19.21 24.56
C THR A 418 12.54 -20.22 24.36
N ASP A 419 12.48 -20.85 23.18
CA ASP A 419 11.75 -22.09 22.95
C ASP A 419 12.78 -23.20 22.65
N LEU A 420 12.92 -24.16 23.58
CA LEU A 420 13.97 -25.18 23.54
C LEU A 420 13.33 -26.56 23.51
N THR A 421 13.72 -27.36 22.52
CA THR A 421 13.37 -28.78 22.38
C THR A 421 14.61 -29.65 22.43
N THR A 422 14.56 -30.78 23.13
CA THR A 422 15.60 -31.82 23.10
C THR A 422 15.01 -33.18 23.44
N THR A 423 15.66 -34.25 22.99
CA THR A 423 15.28 -35.64 23.28
C THR A 423 16.19 -36.20 24.39
N VAL A 424 15.61 -36.88 25.38
CA VAL A 424 16.35 -37.56 26.46
C VAL A 424 15.96 -39.03 26.60
N SER A 425 16.92 -39.87 26.95
CA SER A 425 16.69 -41.26 27.39
C SER A 425 17.59 -41.62 28.56
N VAL A 426 17.19 -42.58 29.40
CA VAL A 426 18.02 -43.07 30.51
C VAL A 426 18.30 -44.57 30.39
N ASP A 427 19.45 -44.99 30.90
CA ASP A 427 19.98 -46.36 30.73
C ASP A 427 19.38 -47.39 31.71
N LYS A 428 18.77 -46.94 32.80
CA LYS A 428 18.16 -47.80 33.82
C LYS A 428 16.99 -47.12 34.55
N PRO A 429 16.13 -47.88 35.26
CA PRO A 429 15.06 -47.29 36.06
C PRO A 429 15.62 -46.40 37.17
N ALA A 430 14.88 -45.36 37.58
CA ALA A 430 15.24 -44.60 38.77
C ALA A 430 14.93 -45.42 40.04
N THR A 431 15.74 -45.27 41.09
CA THR A 431 15.56 -45.92 42.41
C THR A 431 15.53 -44.88 43.53
N GLY A 432 14.93 -45.21 44.68
CA GLY A 432 14.87 -44.32 45.83
C GLY A 432 14.03 -43.07 45.54
N SER A 433 14.59 -41.89 45.78
CA SER A 433 13.89 -40.59 45.61
C SER A 433 13.65 -40.19 44.14
N GLY A 434 14.16 -41.00 43.20
CA GLY A 434 14.01 -40.81 41.76
C GLY A 434 15.21 -40.13 41.10
N ALA A 435 15.06 -39.84 39.81
CA ALA A 435 16.01 -39.06 39.01
C ALA A 435 15.28 -37.89 38.33
N TYR A 436 15.99 -36.79 38.09
CA TYR A 436 15.47 -35.65 37.34
C TYR A 436 16.30 -35.47 36.09
N VAL A 437 15.64 -35.45 34.94
CA VAL A 437 16.21 -34.95 33.68
C VAL A 437 15.58 -33.59 33.40
N THR A 438 16.42 -32.56 33.31
CA THR A 438 16.05 -31.15 33.34
C THR A 438 16.50 -30.48 32.06
N VAL A 439 15.60 -29.74 31.43
CA VAL A 439 15.87 -28.89 30.27
C VAL A 439 15.80 -27.44 30.73
N ILE A 440 16.92 -26.72 30.61
CA ILE A 440 17.10 -25.36 31.12
C ILE A 440 16.84 -24.38 29.97
N GLY A 441 15.71 -23.67 30.03
CA GLY A 441 15.31 -22.69 29.01
C GLY A 441 15.89 -21.29 29.23
N ARG A 442 16.28 -20.95 30.46
CA ARG A 442 16.99 -19.70 30.78
C ARG A 442 17.83 -19.88 32.04
N LYS A 443 19.12 -19.56 31.98
CA LYS A 443 20.06 -19.61 33.11
C LYS A 443 20.79 -18.29 33.27
N VAL A 444 20.69 -17.70 34.45
CA VAL A 444 21.36 -16.44 34.80
C VAL A 444 22.21 -16.68 36.05
N GLY A 445 23.53 -16.63 35.90
CA GLY A 445 24.46 -16.99 36.98
C GLY A 445 24.20 -18.42 37.48
N SER A 446 23.90 -18.59 38.76
CA SER A 446 23.53 -19.89 39.34
C SER A 446 22.03 -20.22 39.29
N SER A 447 21.19 -19.26 38.86
CA SER A 447 19.74 -19.43 38.84
C SER A 447 19.25 -19.97 37.49
N SER A 448 18.14 -20.72 37.47
CA SER A 448 17.56 -21.20 36.21
C SER A 448 16.03 -21.30 36.19
N TYR A 449 15.44 -21.09 35.01
CA TYR A 449 14.12 -21.56 34.62
C TYR A 449 14.24 -22.84 33.80
N SER A 450 13.45 -23.86 34.14
CA SER A 450 13.59 -25.18 33.52
C SER A 450 12.29 -25.98 33.46
N ALA A 451 12.20 -26.87 32.47
CA ALA A 451 11.29 -28.01 32.50
C ALA A 451 12.01 -29.21 33.12
N ARG A 452 11.29 -30.00 33.91
CA ARG A 452 11.81 -31.16 34.64
C ARG A 452 10.93 -32.36 34.43
N LEU A 453 11.50 -33.43 33.90
CA LEU A 453 10.90 -34.75 33.96
C LEU A 453 11.50 -35.50 35.15
N ARG A 454 10.69 -35.68 36.19
CA ARG A 454 11.04 -36.46 37.39
C ARG A 454 10.64 -37.92 37.16
N LEU A 455 11.62 -38.80 37.09
CA LEU A 455 11.46 -40.25 36.99
C LEU A 455 11.41 -40.83 38.39
N LEU A 456 10.32 -41.53 38.72
CA LEU A 456 10.10 -42.14 40.04
C LEU A 456 10.39 -43.65 40.00
N GLU A 457 10.65 -44.21 41.18
CA GLU A 457 10.71 -45.66 41.36
C GLU A 457 9.37 -46.29 40.95
N GLY A 458 9.42 -47.44 40.27
CA GLY A 458 8.22 -48.12 39.76
C GLY A 458 7.69 -47.64 38.40
N GLY A 459 8.39 -46.72 37.71
CA GLY A 459 8.09 -46.35 36.30
C GLY A 459 7.10 -45.20 36.11
N ALA A 460 6.65 -44.58 37.21
CA ALA A 460 5.88 -43.33 37.14
C ALA A 460 6.80 -42.14 36.82
N ALA A 461 6.25 -41.09 36.20
CA ALA A 461 6.98 -39.86 35.93
C ALA A 461 6.10 -38.61 36.13
N GLN A 462 6.73 -37.47 36.37
CA GLN A 462 6.07 -36.16 36.50
C GLN A 462 6.79 -35.15 35.63
N LEU A 463 6.04 -34.35 34.87
CA LEU A 463 6.56 -33.21 34.12
C LEU A 463 6.21 -31.92 34.88
N GLY A 464 7.17 -31.06 35.13
CA GLY A 464 6.93 -29.76 35.77
C GLY A 464 7.84 -28.65 35.24
N VAL A 465 7.48 -27.42 35.56
CA VAL A 465 8.32 -26.24 35.36
C VAL A 465 8.83 -25.73 36.70
N ALA A 466 10.05 -25.24 36.74
CA ALA A 466 10.76 -24.90 37.98
C ALA A 466 11.56 -23.60 37.85
N ALA A 467 11.61 -22.86 38.94
CA ALA A 467 12.54 -21.77 39.19
C ALA A 467 13.57 -22.26 40.22
N ASN A 468 14.84 -22.35 39.82
CA ASN A 468 15.89 -22.98 40.60
C ASN A 468 15.48 -24.39 41.03
N SER A 469 15.76 -24.82 42.25
CA SER A 469 15.32 -26.13 42.77
C SER A 469 13.81 -26.22 43.01
N SER A 470 13.07 -25.11 43.05
CA SER A 470 11.65 -25.08 43.39
C SER A 470 10.75 -25.38 42.18
N THR A 471 9.85 -26.35 42.32
CA THR A 471 8.84 -26.64 41.30
C THR A 471 7.70 -25.64 41.42
N LEU A 472 7.36 -24.96 40.32
CA LEU A 472 6.26 -24.00 40.26
C LEU A 472 4.93 -24.71 40.00
N LYS A 473 4.92 -25.62 39.03
CA LYS A 473 3.76 -26.44 38.67
C LYS A 473 4.22 -27.75 38.05
N TYR A 474 3.47 -28.83 38.28
CA TYR A 474 3.72 -30.13 37.63
C TYR A 474 2.41 -30.86 37.34
N VAL A 475 2.51 -31.84 36.42
CA VAL A 475 1.47 -32.82 36.10
C VAL A 475 2.08 -34.23 36.10
N THR A 476 1.24 -35.25 36.26
CA THR A 476 1.66 -36.64 36.04
C THR A 476 1.93 -36.85 34.55
N TYR A 477 3.10 -37.41 34.23
CA TYR A 477 3.44 -37.79 32.86
C TYR A 477 3.00 -39.25 32.62
N PRO A 478 2.27 -39.54 31.54
CA PRO A 478 1.70 -40.87 31.30
C PRO A 478 2.79 -41.90 30.96
N GLY A 479 3.36 -42.52 32.01
CA GLY A 479 4.24 -43.69 31.95
C GLY A 479 5.62 -43.45 31.31
N TYR A 480 6.68 -43.87 31.98
CA TYR A 480 8.03 -43.89 31.43
C TYR A 480 8.64 -45.28 31.56
N THR A 481 9.11 -45.87 30.45
CA THR A 481 9.91 -47.10 30.48
C THR A 481 11.37 -46.78 30.23
N THR A 482 12.28 -47.45 30.93
CA THR A 482 13.72 -47.35 30.68
C THR A 482 14.04 -47.60 29.20
N GLY A 483 14.90 -46.75 28.63
CA GLY A 483 15.24 -46.78 27.21
C GLY A 483 14.28 -45.97 26.33
N ASP A 484 13.12 -45.54 26.84
CA ASP A 484 12.26 -44.62 26.10
C ASP A 484 13.00 -43.32 25.84
N LYS A 485 12.90 -42.86 24.58
CA LYS A 485 13.31 -41.53 24.16
C LYS A 485 12.14 -40.59 24.33
N VAL A 486 12.29 -39.60 25.20
CA VAL A 486 11.26 -38.60 25.49
C VAL A 486 11.75 -37.26 24.95
N ARG A 487 10.98 -36.67 24.05
CA ARG A 487 11.18 -35.29 23.62
C ARG A 487 10.54 -34.35 24.63
N ILE A 488 11.29 -33.34 25.05
CA ILE A 488 10.86 -32.33 26.02
C ILE A 488 11.02 -30.97 25.34
N ARG A 489 9.95 -30.18 25.36
CA ARG A 489 9.92 -28.79 24.91
C ARG A 489 9.63 -27.87 26.08
N VAL A 490 10.41 -26.80 26.23
CA VAL A 490 10.23 -25.76 27.23
C VAL A 490 10.25 -24.38 26.56
N GLN A 491 9.26 -23.56 26.88
CA GLN A 491 9.17 -22.17 26.46
C GLN A 491 9.35 -21.26 27.69
N VAL A 492 10.23 -20.26 27.57
CA VAL A 492 10.45 -19.21 28.58
C VAL A 492 10.28 -17.88 27.86
N SER A 493 9.28 -17.09 28.25
CA SER A 493 8.93 -15.83 27.58
C SER A 493 8.65 -14.68 28.54
N GLY A 494 8.99 -13.46 28.12
CA GLY A 494 8.75 -12.23 28.86
C GLY A 494 9.66 -12.03 30.07
N THR A 495 9.45 -10.90 30.74
CA THR A 495 10.13 -10.53 31.99
C THR A 495 9.12 -9.84 32.92
N ALA A 496 9.10 -10.22 34.20
CA ALA A 496 8.28 -9.65 35.27
C ALA A 496 6.76 -9.48 34.96
N PRO A 497 5.98 -10.57 34.79
CA PRO A 497 6.38 -11.96 35.02
C PRO A 497 6.98 -12.64 33.79
N THR A 498 7.90 -13.56 34.01
CA THR A 498 8.30 -14.56 33.00
C THR A 498 7.26 -15.68 32.97
N THR A 499 6.81 -16.07 31.77
CA THR A 499 5.95 -17.23 31.54
C THR A 499 6.79 -18.45 31.16
N LEU A 500 6.57 -19.57 31.88
CA LEU A 500 7.16 -20.87 31.59
C LEU A 500 6.09 -21.84 31.10
N ARG A 501 6.35 -22.50 29.96
CA ARG A 501 5.50 -23.58 29.44
C ARG A 501 6.33 -24.83 29.18
N ALA A 502 5.78 -26.01 29.43
CA ALA A 502 6.46 -27.27 29.14
C ALA A 502 5.49 -28.35 28.67
N LYS A 503 5.97 -29.17 27.73
CA LYS A 503 5.34 -30.41 27.30
C LYS A 503 6.39 -31.47 26.99
N ALA A 504 6.01 -32.72 27.09
CA ALA A 504 6.88 -33.85 26.79
C ALA A 504 6.08 -34.96 26.13
N TRP A 505 6.73 -35.75 25.27
CA TRP A 505 6.13 -36.89 24.59
C TRP A 505 7.17 -37.91 24.18
N LYS A 506 6.74 -39.16 23.96
CA LYS A 506 7.62 -40.23 23.51
C LYS A 506 7.98 -40.01 22.04
N LEU A 507 9.25 -40.19 21.67
CA LEU A 507 9.70 -40.09 20.29
C LEU A 507 8.94 -41.11 19.41
N GLY A 508 8.43 -40.66 18.26
CA GLY A 508 7.57 -41.46 17.39
C GLY A 508 6.08 -41.35 17.69
N THR A 509 5.68 -40.56 18.71
CA THR A 509 4.30 -40.15 18.94
C THR A 509 4.09 -38.69 18.56
N ALA A 510 2.84 -38.29 18.32
CA ALA A 510 2.50 -36.90 18.00
C ALA A 510 2.87 -35.96 19.16
N GLU A 511 3.34 -34.77 18.83
CA GLU A 511 3.54 -33.70 19.80
C GLU A 511 2.18 -33.28 20.39
N PRO A 512 2.05 -33.13 21.72
CA PRO A 512 0.81 -32.63 22.32
C PRO A 512 0.49 -31.24 21.79
N THR A 513 -0.76 -31.03 21.38
CA THR A 513 -1.28 -29.73 20.92
C THR A 513 -1.19 -28.70 22.04
N ASP A 514 -1.69 -29.06 23.23
CA ASP A 514 -1.70 -28.20 24.41
C ASP A 514 -0.41 -28.27 25.22
N TRP A 515 -0.08 -27.14 25.87
CA TRP A 515 0.95 -27.10 26.90
C TRP A 515 0.49 -27.88 28.14
N MET A 516 1.22 -28.93 28.49
CA MET A 516 0.93 -29.76 29.66
C MET A 516 1.12 -29.00 30.98
N VAL A 517 2.07 -28.07 31.02
CA VAL A 517 2.37 -27.26 32.20
C VAL A 517 2.58 -25.81 31.78
N VAL A 518 1.90 -24.88 32.45
CA VAL A 518 2.08 -23.43 32.30
C VAL A 518 2.13 -22.78 33.69
N ALA A 519 3.13 -21.94 33.94
CA ALA A 519 3.27 -21.16 35.17
C ALA A 519 3.94 -19.80 34.88
N THR A 520 3.81 -18.86 35.80
CA THR A 520 4.51 -17.57 35.77
C THR A 520 5.41 -17.41 36.99
N ASP A 521 6.49 -16.65 36.87
CA ASP A 521 7.40 -16.32 37.96
C ASP A 521 8.09 -14.96 37.75
N SER A 522 8.37 -14.25 38.84
CA SER A 522 8.99 -12.92 38.83
C SER A 522 10.28 -12.85 39.64
N THR A 523 10.97 -13.98 39.85
CA THR A 523 12.25 -14.01 40.57
C THR A 523 13.25 -13.06 39.91
N ALA A 524 13.67 -12.02 40.63
CA ALA A 524 14.43 -10.90 40.06
C ALA A 524 15.70 -11.33 39.30
N ALA A 525 16.46 -12.28 39.85
CA ALA A 525 17.69 -12.79 39.23
C ALA A 525 17.46 -13.50 37.88
N LEU A 526 16.23 -13.93 37.58
CA LEU A 526 15.87 -14.68 36.38
C LEU A 526 15.19 -13.86 35.30
N GLN A 527 15.05 -12.54 35.50
CA GLN A 527 14.43 -11.64 34.52
C GLN A 527 15.43 -11.09 33.48
N ALA A 528 16.74 -11.36 33.64
CA ALA A 528 17.76 -10.98 32.67
C ALA A 528 17.94 -12.03 31.57
N LYS A 529 18.60 -11.65 30.46
CA LYS A 529 19.02 -12.59 29.40
C LYS A 529 19.93 -13.67 30.00
N GLY A 530 19.71 -14.93 29.60
CA GLY A 530 20.46 -16.06 30.12
C GLY A 530 20.74 -17.15 29.08
N GLY A 531 21.63 -18.07 29.46
CA GLY A 531 21.99 -19.24 28.65
C GLY A 531 21.00 -20.39 28.77
N ILE A 532 21.29 -21.48 28.08
CA ILE A 532 20.45 -22.68 28.06
C ILE A 532 21.26 -23.92 28.43
N GLY A 533 20.60 -25.06 28.66
CA GLY A 533 21.32 -26.31 28.88
C GLY A 533 20.45 -27.48 29.29
N VAL A 534 21.10 -28.54 29.73
CA VAL A 534 20.45 -29.76 30.23
C VAL A 534 21.15 -30.27 31.49
N SER A 535 20.40 -30.90 32.38
CA SER A 535 20.92 -31.40 33.65
C SER A 535 20.29 -32.71 34.06
N THR A 536 21.09 -33.59 34.69
CA THR A 536 20.65 -34.85 35.27
C THR A 536 21.03 -34.91 36.74
N TYR A 537 20.05 -35.11 37.60
CA TYR A 537 20.25 -35.35 39.03
C TYR A 537 19.77 -36.74 39.42
N LEU A 538 20.56 -37.46 40.21
CA LEU A 538 20.20 -38.75 40.79
C LEU A 538 19.95 -38.59 42.29
N GLY A 539 18.83 -39.10 42.81
CA GLY A 539 18.47 -39.00 44.23
C GLY A 539 19.54 -39.53 45.18
N SER A 540 19.67 -38.94 46.37
CA SER A 540 20.71 -39.27 47.36
C SER A 540 20.68 -40.71 47.87
N ASN A 541 19.51 -41.33 47.89
CA ASN A 541 19.29 -42.72 48.29
C ASN A 541 19.14 -43.69 47.10
N ALA A 542 19.53 -43.29 45.89
CA ALA A 542 19.53 -44.19 44.73
C ALA A 542 20.61 -45.26 44.89
N THR A 543 20.25 -46.52 44.61
CA THR A 543 21.12 -47.70 44.84
C THR A 543 21.80 -48.20 43.56
N ASN A 544 21.49 -47.61 42.41
CA ASN A 544 21.87 -48.14 41.09
C ASN A 544 22.78 -47.21 40.27
N ALA A 545 23.57 -46.35 40.94
CA ALA A 545 24.64 -45.60 40.29
C ALA A 545 25.74 -46.54 39.72
N PRO A 546 26.43 -46.17 38.62
CA PRO A 546 26.27 -44.94 37.84
C PRO A 546 24.97 -44.92 37.05
N PHE A 547 24.34 -43.76 36.89
CA PHE A 547 23.11 -43.55 36.12
C PHE A 547 23.42 -42.67 34.91
N THR A 548 22.98 -43.07 33.71
CA THR A 548 23.33 -42.36 32.48
C THR A 548 22.09 -41.80 31.78
N SER A 549 22.11 -40.51 31.48
CA SER A 549 21.19 -39.89 30.52
C SER A 549 21.88 -39.65 29.18
N SER A 550 21.14 -39.83 28.09
CA SER A 550 21.61 -39.58 26.73
C SER A 550 20.67 -38.55 26.08
N TRP A 551 21.25 -37.46 25.58
CA TRP A 551 20.57 -36.30 25.01
C TRP A 551 20.83 -36.21 23.50
N SER A 552 19.81 -35.86 22.71
CA SER A 552 19.93 -35.64 21.26
C SER A 552 18.98 -34.54 20.77
N ASP A 553 19.14 -34.16 19.51
CA ASP A 553 18.24 -33.26 18.77
C ASP A 553 17.97 -31.94 19.53
N LEU A 554 19.01 -31.32 20.10
CA LEU A 554 18.83 -30.09 20.84
C LEU A 554 18.64 -28.95 19.85
N ARG A 555 17.54 -28.19 19.99
CA ARG A 555 17.27 -26.98 19.22
C ARG A 555 16.62 -25.93 20.11
N ALA A 556 17.16 -24.72 20.10
CA ALA A 556 16.61 -23.56 20.79
C ALA A 556 16.43 -22.40 19.82
N THR A 557 15.26 -21.75 19.85
CA THR A 557 14.98 -20.52 19.12
C THR A 557 14.52 -19.43 20.08
N THR A 558 14.44 -18.17 19.62
CA THR A 558 13.58 -17.19 20.31
C THR A 558 12.15 -17.70 20.34
N THR A 559 11.34 -17.24 21.29
CA THR A 559 9.96 -17.69 21.33
C THR A 559 9.21 -17.13 20.13
N ASP A 560 8.46 -18.03 19.51
CA ASP A 560 7.41 -17.68 18.60
C ASP A 560 6.17 -17.30 19.42
N ASP A 561 5.79 -16.04 19.41
CA ASP A 561 4.50 -15.60 19.97
C ASP A 561 3.43 -15.47 18.89
N ARG A 562 3.51 -16.27 17.82
CA ARG A 562 2.36 -16.55 16.93
C ARG A 562 1.21 -17.30 17.64
N THR A 563 1.22 -17.39 18.98
CA THR A 563 0.08 -17.85 19.79
C THR A 563 -0.68 -16.68 20.39
N VAL A 564 -1.45 -15.98 19.57
CA VAL A 564 -2.70 -15.37 20.08
C VAL A 564 -3.76 -16.46 19.98
N THR A 565 -4.48 -16.65 21.08
CA THR A 565 -5.68 -17.47 21.22
C THR A 565 -6.60 -17.39 19.99
N PRO A 566 -7.13 -18.51 19.45
CA PRO A 566 -8.14 -18.46 18.41
C PRO A 566 -9.35 -17.70 18.91
N ASP A 567 -9.85 -16.76 18.11
CA ASP A 567 -11.22 -16.32 18.19
C ASP A 567 -12.11 -17.56 17.96
N PRO A 568 -13.03 -17.91 18.88
CA PRO A 568 -13.91 -19.07 18.73
C PRO A 568 -14.97 -18.91 17.61
N SER A 569 -14.85 -17.93 16.72
CA SER A 569 -15.68 -17.77 15.52
C SER A 569 -14.98 -18.09 14.20
N ASP A 570 -13.72 -18.54 14.20
CA ASP A 570 -12.98 -18.87 12.98
C ASP A 570 -12.62 -20.37 12.91
N PRO A 571 -13.24 -21.17 12.02
CA PRO A 571 -12.88 -22.57 11.85
C PRO A 571 -11.73 -22.69 10.85
N GLY A 572 -10.49 -22.79 11.32
CA GLY A 572 -9.37 -23.05 10.42
C GLY A 572 -8.06 -23.44 11.10
N THR A 573 -7.90 -24.72 11.41
CA THR A 573 -6.60 -25.36 11.60
C THR A 573 -5.88 -25.46 10.25
N ASP A 574 -4.55 -25.35 10.20
CA ASP A 574 -3.70 -26.32 9.47
C ASP A 574 -2.20 -26.00 9.59
N GLU A 575 -1.43 -26.81 10.30
CA GLU A 575 -0.65 -27.86 9.63
C GLU A 575 -1.47 -28.83 8.76
N THR A 576 -1.39 -28.67 7.44
CA THR A 576 -1.67 -29.77 6.50
C THR A 576 -0.50 -30.03 5.57
N THR A 577 -0.21 -31.31 5.47
CA THR A 577 0.05 -31.95 4.18
C THR A 577 -1.15 -31.66 3.26
N GLU A 578 -1.10 -30.58 2.50
CA GLU A 578 -2.17 -30.28 1.56
C GLU A 578 -2.09 -31.17 0.33
N THR A 579 -3.07 -32.04 0.25
CA THR A 579 -3.78 -32.35 -0.99
C THR A 579 -5.26 -32.10 -0.66
N GLY A 580 -5.86 -31.10 -1.32
CA GLY A 580 -7.28 -31.08 -1.65
C GLY A 580 -8.27 -30.57 -0.61
N LYS A 581 -8.50 -29.25 -0.54
CA LYS A 581 -9.85 -28.63 -0.40
C LYS A 581 -9.94 -27.19 -0.89
N GLU A 582 -8.94 -26.35 -0.63
CA GLU A 582 -8.99 -24.93 -1.01
C GLU A 582 -8.44 -24.71 -2.42
N GLN A 583 -9.17 -23.96 -3.23
CA GLN A 583 -8.73 -23.58 -4.56
C GLN A 583 -7.43 -22.75 -4.48
N PRO A 584 -6.38 -23.10 -5.23
CA PRO A 584 -5.16 -22.29 -5.30
C PRO A 584 -5.45 -20.86 -5.80
N GLY A 585 -4.83 -19.87 -5.18
CA GLY A 585 -5.03 -18.45 -5.48
C GLY A 585 -4.07 -17.56 -4.69
N ALA A 586 -4.35 -16.25 -4.67
CA ALA A 586 -3.47 -15.24 -4.08
C ALA A 586 -3.10 -15.46 -2.60
N THR A 587 -3.90 -16.19 -1.84
CA THR A 587 -3.73 -16.39 -0.40
C THR A 587 -2.92 -17.63 -0.02
N ASN A 588 -2.80 -18.61 -0.92
CA ASN A 588 -2.17 -19.91 -0.64
C ASN A 588 -1.09 -20.32 -1.65
N THR A 589 -0.81 -19.48 -2.65
CA THR A 589 0.26 -19.65 -3.64
C THR A 589 1.23 -18.46 -3.64
N GLY A 590 2.40 -18.63 -4.24
CA GLY A 590 3.41 -17.58 -4.36
C GLY A 590 4.33 -17.45 -3.15
N ALA A 591 5.17 -16.42 -3.19
CA ALA A 591 6.12 -16.10 -2.12
C ALA A 591 5.36 -15.78 -0.82
N ARG A 592 5.56 -16.60 0.21
CA ARG A 592 4.88 -16.46 1.51
C ARG A 592 5.45 -15.35 2.39
N THR A 593 6.47 -14.61 1.92
CA THR A 593 7.12 -13.53 2.65
C THR A 593 7.38 -12.32 1.76
N GLY A 594 7.04 -11.12 2.22
CA GLY A 594 7.42 -9.85 1.57
C GLY A 594 8.87 -9.40 1.84
N LYS A 595 9.61 -10.12 2.69
CA LYS A 595 11.04 -9.88 2.97
C LYS A 595 11.90 -10.99 2.41
N PHE A 596 12.75 -10.65 1.46
CA PHE A 596 13.72 -11.56 0.88
C PHE A 596 15.04 -11.45 1.65
N SER A 597 15.56 -12.59 2.12
CA SER A 597 16.87 -12.74 2.76
C SER A 597 18.03 -12.33 1.87
N THR A 598 17.83 -12.31 0.55
CA THR A 598 18.84 -11.92 -0.44
C THR A 598 18.17 -11.25 -1.63
N VAL A 599 18.68 -10.08 -2.06
CA VAL A 599 18.35 -9.49 -3.35
C VAL A 599 19.45 -9.85 -4.33
N HIS A 600 19.09 -10.51 -5.44
CA HIS A 600 20.01 -10.85 -6.53
C HIS A 600 19.68 -9.99 -7.75
N GLU A 601 20.57 -9.06 -8.09
CA GLU A 601 20.42 -8.20 -9.27
C GLU A 601 20.93 -8.89 -10.54
N GLY A 602 20.12 -8.90 -11.59
CA GLY A 602 20.43 -9.49 -12.89
C GLY A 602 20.24 -11.00 -12.96
N ASN A 603 20.70 -11.61 -14.06
CA ASN A 603 20.45 -13.03 -14.33
C ASN A 603 21.27 -13.92 -13.38
N LEU A 604 20.64 -14.98 -12.89
CA LEU A 604 21.25 -15.99 -12.03
C LEU A 604 21.48 -17.28 -12.81
N THR A 605 22.70 -17.80 -12.80
CA THR A 605 22.99 -19.15 -13.32
C THR A 605 23.39 -20.06 -12.15
N VAL A 606 22.59 -21.11 -11.91
CA VAL A 606 22.82 -22.07 -10.82
C VAL A 606 23.60 -23.26 -11.37
N THR A 607 24.88 -23.38 -11.00
CA THR A 607 25.77 -24.44 -11.50
C THR A 607 26.17 -25.48 -10.45
N GLN A 608 25.75 -25.31 -9.19
CA GLN A 608 26.12 -26.20 -8.10
C GLN A 608 24.96 -27.13 -7.72
N ASP A 609 25.23 -28.43 -7.66
CA ASP A 609 24.25 -29.42 -7.23
C ASP A 609 23.83 -29.21 -5.76
N GLY A 610 22.55 -29.38 -5.46
CA GLY A 610 21.99 -29.21 -4.12
C GLY A 610 21.81 -27.75 -3.69
N THR A 611 21.97 -26.78 -4.59
CA THR A 611 21.75 -25.37 -4.26
C THR A 611 20.31 -25.13 -3.77
N VAL A 612 20.19 -24.47 -2.63
CA VAL A 612 18.91 -24.00 -2.09
C VAL A 612 18.89 -22.48 -2.14
N ILE A 613 17.92 -21.93 -2.87
CA ILE A 613 17.57 -20.52 -2.97
C ILE A 613 16.30 -20.35 -2.16
N ASP A 614 16.40 -19.71 -0.99
CA ASP A 614 15.30 -19.62 -0.03
C ASP A 614 15.13 -18.17 0.41
N GLY A 615 13.98 -17.58 0.13
CA GLY A 615 13.74 -16.17 0.47
C GLY A 615 14.55 -15.22 -0.41
N TRP A 616 14.69 -15.44 -1.72
CA TRP A 616 15.44 -14.52 -2.59
C TRP A 616 14.50 -13.64 -3.42
N ASP A 617 14.89 -12.37 -3.61
CA ASP A 617 14.34 -11.45 -4.61
C ASP A 617 15.28 -11.43 -5.81
N ILE A 618 14.99 -12.22 -6.83
CA ILE A 618 15.79 -12.35 -8.02
C ILE A 618 15.26 -11.38 -9.07
N ARG A 619 15.98 -10.28 -9.29
CA ARG A 619 15.67 -9.26 -10.28
C ARG A 619 16.32 -9.57 -11.62
N GLY A 620 15.91 -10.69 -12.20
CA GLY A 620 16.44 -11.21 -13.45
C GLY A 620 15.96 -12.62 -13.74
N TYR A 621 16.60 -13.27 -14.71
CA TYR A 621 16.24 -14.61 -15.18
C TYR A 621 17.08 -15.70 -14.51
N VAL A 622 16.50 -16.88 -14.27
CA VAL A 622 17.18 -18.02 -13.64
C VAL A 622 17.47 -19.13 -14.64
N LEU A 623 18.75 -19.45 -14.83
CA LEU A 623 19.22 -20.57 -15.64
C LEU A 623 19.74 -21.69 -14.75
N ILE A 624 19.08 -22.86 -14.78
CA ILE A 624 19.51 -24.03 -14.00
C ILE A 624 20.47 -24.88 -14.82
N LYS A 625 21.64 -25.16 -14.23
CA LYS A 625 22.69 -26.06 -14.74
C LYS A 625 23.19 -27.04 -13.68
N ALA A 626 22.31 -27.46 -12.78
CA ALA A 626 22.65 -28.27 -11.61
C ALA A 626 21.51 -29.23 -11.21
N LYS A 627 21.84 -30.23 -10.40
CA LYS A 627 20.91 -31.22 -9.86
C LYS A 627 20.39 -30.81 -8.49
N ASN A 628 19.21 -31.29 -8.12
CA ASN A 628 18.62 -31.15 -6.79
C ASN A 628 18.57 -29.69 -6.32
N VAL A 629 18.28 -28.77 -7.24
CA VAL A 629 18.12 -27.37 -6.89
C VAL A 629 16.76 -27.17 -6.24
N VAL A 630 16.69 -26.40 -5.17
CA VAL A 630 15.43 -25.98 -4.55
C VAL A 630 15.37 -24.47 -4.60
N ILE A 631 14.31 -23.93 -5.21
CA ILE A 631 13.94 -22.52 -5.11
C ILE A 631 12.68 -22.46 -4.26
N ARG A 632 12.69 -21.71 -3.17
CA ARG A 632 11.52 -21.59 -2.31
C ARG A 632 11.35 -20.23 -1.70
N ASN A 633 10.11 -19.89 -1.35
CA ASN A 633 9.77 -18.66 -0.66
C ASN A 633 10.37 -17.40 -1.35
N SER A 634 10.50 -17.43 -2.67
CA SER A 634 11.30 -16.46 -3.43
C SER A 634 10.42 -15.67 -4.41
N TYR A 635 10.90 -14.52 -4.85
CA TYR A 635 10.30 -13.73 -5.91
C TYR A 635 11.27 -13.67 -7.08
N ILE A 636 10.83 -14.08 -8.26
CA ILE A 636 11.61 -13.98 -9.49
C ILE A 636 10.93 -12.95 -10.39
N ARG A 637 11.64 -11.86 -10.69
CA ARG A 637 11.15 -10.75 -11.52
C ARG A 637 12.12 -10.33 -12.61
N GLY A 638 11.87 -10.83 -13.82
CA GLY A 638 12.69 -10.61 -15.01
C GLY A 638 12.32 -9.31 -15.69
N THR A 639 13.33 -8.58 -16.16
CA THR A 639 13.17 -7.34 -16.94
C THR A 639 12.87 -7.63 -18.40
N VAL A 640 12.35 -6.65 -19.16
CA VAL A 640 12.04 -6.84 -20.60
C VAL A 640 13.30 -7.24 -21.39
N PRO A 641 13.34 -8.45 -21.97
CA PRO A 641 14.52 -8.91 -22.70
C PRO A 641 14.43 -8.52 -24.17
N ALA A 642 15.58 -8.23 -24.80
CA ALA A 642 15.67 -7.88 -26.22
C ALA A 642 15.30 -9.04 -27.16
N GLN A 643 15.30 -10.27 -26.65
CA GLN A 643 14.92 -11.51 -27.34
C GLN A 643 14.17 -12.41 -26.37
N ARG A 644 13.49 -13.44 -26.87
CA ARG A 644 12.77 -14.41 -26.02
C ARG A 644 13.64 -14.98 -24.90
N ASN A 645 13.10 -14.98 -23.70
CA ASN A 645 13.71 -15.56 -22.52
C ASN A 645 12.64 -16.15 -21.59
N ASP A 646 13.07 -17.00 -20.66
CA ASP A 646 12.17 -17.67 -19.72
C ASP A 646 12.59 -17.32 -18.30
N MET A 647 11.63 -16.96 -17.45
CA MET A 647 11.83 -16.60 -16.05
C MET A 647 12.68 -17.64 -15.31
N VAL A 648 12.39 -18.93 -15.53
CA VAL A 648 13.23 -20.04 -15.08
C VAL A 648 13.40 -21.07 -16.19
N ARG A 649 14.65 -21.42 -16.52
CA ARG A 649 14.99 -22.38 -17.58
C ARG A 649 15.69 -23.63 -17.06
N VAL A 650 15.14 -24.81 -17.37
CA VAL A 650 15.65 -26.15 -16.98
C VAL A 650 15.75 -27.07 -18.19
N GLN A 651 16.89 -27.12 -18.87
CA GLN A 651 17.00 -27.79 -20.19
C GLN A 651 18.13 -28.84 -20.26
N ASN A 652 18.14 -29.79 -19.34
CA ASN A 652 19.01 -30.97 -19.41
C ASN A 652 18.45 -32.10 -18.54
N ASP A 653 18.52 -33.34 -19.02
CA ASP A 653 18.05 -34.53 -18.29
C ASP A 653 18.76 -34.74 -16.95
N ALA A 654 19.98 -34.24 -16.82
CA ALA A 654 20.75 -34.35 -15.59
C ALA A 654 20.25 -33.39 -14.50
N TYR A 655 19.59 -32.28 -14.86
CA TYR A 655 19.19 -31.22 -13.92
C TYR A 655 17.84 -31.54 -13.30
N SER A 656 17.69 -31.29 -12.01
CA SER A 656 16.42 -31.47 -11.29
C SER A 656 16.17 -30.27 -10.39
N VAL A 657 14.94 -29.76 -10.40
CA VAL A 657 14.58 -28.59 -9.58
C VAL A 657 13.21 -28.74 -8.91
N THR A 658 13.11 -28.27 -7.67
CA THR A 658 11.83 -28.00 -7.01
C THR A 658 11.68 -26.51 -6.82
N ILE A 659 10.57 -25.94 -7.29
CA ILE A 659 10.20 -24.56 -7.05
C ILE A 659 8.92 -24.59 -6.22
N GLU A 660 8.97 -24.02 -5.02
CA GLU A 660 7.84 -24.05 -4.10
C GLU A 660 7.59 -22.68 -3.46
N ASP A 661 6.32 -22.33 -3.21
CA ASP A 661 5.97 -21.10 -2.49
C ASP A 661 6.69 -19.87 -3.10
N THR A 662 6.67 -19.71 -4.41
CA THR A 662 7.49 -18.73 -5.13
C THR A 662 6.62 -17.96 -6.11
N THR A 663 6.74 -16.63 -6.11
CA THR A 663 6.09 -15.75 -7.09
C THR A 663 7.03 -15.53 -8.28
N ILE A 664 6.54 -15.74 -9.49
CA ILE A 664 7.30 -15.60 -10.74
C ILE A 664 6.51 -14.67 -11.65
N ARG A 665 7.02 -13.45 -11.86
CA ARG A 665 6.29 -12.43 -12.62
C ARG A 665 7.24 -11.52 -13.40
N ALA A 666 6.94 -11.22 -14.67
CA ALA A 666 7.73 -10.23 -15.39
C ALA A 666 7.60 -8.84 -14.73
N SER A 667 8.70 -8.09 -14.62
CA SER A 667 8.66 -6.75 -14.03
C SER A 667 7.87 -5.76 -14.90
N GLU A 668 7.77 -6.05 -16.20
CA GLU A 668 6.98 -5.35 -17.20
C GLU A 668 6.46 -6.39 -18.21
N LEU A 669 5.24 -6.21 -18.74
CA LEU A 669 4.66 -7.13 -19.71
C LEU A 669 5.49 -7.12 -21.01
N SER A 670 5.85 -8.30 -21.52
CA SER A 670 6.58 -8.42 -22.79
C SER A 670 6.20 -9.69 -23.57
N PRO A 671 6.09 -9.63 -24.91
CA PRO A 671 5.87 -10.82 -25.74
C PRO A 671 7.08 -11.78 -25.73
N ASN A 672 8.20 -11.35 -25.15
CA ASN A 672 9.44 -12.11 -25.12
C ASN A 672 9.64 -12.91 -23.81
N VAL A 673 8.66 -12.96 -22.91
CA VAL A 673 8.85 -13.57 -21.58
C VAL A 673 7.90 -14.74 -21.37
N ASP A 674 8.47 -15.94 -21.29
CA ASP A 674 7.78 -17.13 -20.77
C ASP A 674 8.08 -17.29 -19.27
N GLY A 675 7.26 -18.06 -18.55
CA GLY A 675 7.47 -18.42 -17.15
C GLY A 675 8.54 -19.50 -16.97
N VAL A 676 8.14 -20.69 -16.53
CA VAL A 676 9.05 -21.82 -16.31
C VAL A 676 9.09 -22.73 -17.53
N LYS A 677 10.27 -22.89 -18.13
CA LYS A 677 10.45 -23.68 -19.36
C LYS A 677 11.47 -24.78 -19.20
N GLY A 678 11.09 -26.01 -19.57
CA GLY A 678 12.00 -27.15 -19.42
C GLY A 678 11.35 -28.49 -19.15
N TRP A 679 12.08 -29.31 -18.41
CA TRP A 679 11.60 -30.59 -17.87
C TRP A 679 12.38 -30.97 -16.60
N ASN A 680 12.02 -32.09 -15.97
CA ASN A 680 12.58 -32.59 -14.71
C ASN A 680 12.46 -31.59 -13.54
N PHE A 681 11.28 -30.96 -13.42
CA PHE A 681 11.00 -29.99 -12.37
C PHE A 681 9.66 -30.25 -11.66
N THR A 682 9.59 -29.80 -10.41
CA THR A 682 8.34 -29.76 -9.63
C THR A 682 8.03 -28.32 -9.27
N LEU A 683 6.82 -27.85 -9.60
CA LEU A 683 6.24 -26.59 -9.15
C LEU A 683 5.18 -26.91 -8.10
N ARG A 684 5.26 -26.27 -6.94
CA ARG A 684 4.31 -26.45 -5.84
C ARG A 684 3.91 -25.12 -5.21
N ARG A 685 2.64 -24.75 -5.23
CA ARG A 685 2.18 -23.47 -4.66
C ARG A 685 2.91 -22.27 -5.22
N VAL A 686 3.16 -22.29 -6.52
CA VAL A 686 3.74 -21.14 -7.22
C VAL A 686 2.62 -20.22 -7.71
N ASP A 687 2.91 -18.93 -7.73
CA ASP A 687 2.12 -17.89 -8.41
C ASP A 687 2.93 -17.50 -9.64
N ILE A 688 2.37 -17.72 -10.83
CA ILE A 688 2.99 -17.30 -12.08
C ILE A 688 2.01 -16.42 -12.86
N SER A 689 2.42 -15.17 -13.10
CA SER A 689 1.59 -14.16 -13.74
C SER A 689 2.39 -13.20 -14.63
N GLY A 690 1.71 -12.50 -15.54
CA GLY A 690 2.33 -11.46 -16.37
C GLY A 690 3.41 -11.98 -17.33
N VAL A 691 3.26 -13.21 -17.83
CA VAL A 691 4.14 -13.85 -18.83
C VAL A 691 3.28 -14.49 -19.93
N VAL A 692 3.85 -14.77 -21.11
CA VAL A 692 3.12 -15.35 -22.25
C VAL A 692 2.68 -16.78 -21.95
N ASP A 693 3.65 -17.67 -21.69
CA ASP A 693 3.41 -19.07 -21.27
C ASP A 693 3.93 -19.30 -19.84
N PRO A 694 3.10 -19.27 -18.79
CA PRO A 694 3.49 -19.57 -17.41
C PRO A 694 4.29 -20.85 -17.24
N VAL A 695 3.91 -21.94 -17.94
CA VAL A 695 4.66 -23.20 -17.91
C VAL A 695 4.80 -23.78 -19.32
N HIS A 696 6.05 -24.04 -19.74
CA HIS A 696 6.37 -24.59 -21.07
C HIS A 696 7.21 -25.88 -21.01
N ILE A 697 6.56 -27.02 -21.25
CA ILE A 697 7.11 -28.37 -21.10
C ILE A 697 7.51 -28.96 -22.46
N HIS A 698 8.72 -29.52 -22.55
CA HIS A 698 9.21 -30.19 -23.75
C HIS A 698 10.11 -31.41 -23.45
N GLY A 699 9.95 -32.02 -22.27
CA GLY A 699 10.64 -33.23 -21.83
C GLY A 699 9.96 -33.88 -20.62
N ASP A 700 10.62 -34.86 -19.99
CA ASP A 700 10.02 -35.78 -19.01
C ASP A 700 10.01 -35.26 -17.56
N ASN A 701 9.21 -35.90 -16.69
CA ASN A 701 9.22 -35.76 -15.22
C ASN A 701 8.89 -34.35 -14.73
N VAL A 702 7.71 -33.85 -15.10
CA VAL A 702 7.22 -32.55 -14.64
C VAL A 702 6.03 -32.73 -13.70
N THR A 703 6.03 -32.00 -12.59
CA THR A 703 4.88 -31.91 -11.69
C THR A 703 4.53 -30.45 -11.47
N VAL A 704 3.25 -30.09 -11.63
CA VAL A 704 2.68 -28.78 -11.29
C VAL A 704 1.51 -29.05 -10.37
N VAL A 705 1.63 -28.62 -9.11
CA VAL A 705 0.67 -28.94 -8.07
C VAL A 705 0.36 -27.76 -7.16
N ASP A 706 -0.89 -27.63 -6.71
CA ASP A 706 -1.32 -26.59 -5.75
C ASP A 706 -1.00 -25.16 -6.20
N SER A 707 -0.89 -24.88 -7.49
CA SER A 707 -0.34 -23.62 -8.02
C SER A 707 -1.40 -22.76 -8.71
N TRP A 708 -1.11 -21.46 -8.83
CA TRP A 708 -1.96 -20.48 -9.48
C TRP A 708 -1.25 -19.90 -10.71
N LEU A 709 -1.83 -20.13 -11.88
CA LEU A 709 -1.34 -19.64 -13.17
C LEU A 709 -2.42 -18.72 -13.74
N HIS A 710 -2.13 -17.42 -13.83
CA HIS A 710 -3.14 -16.40 -14.17
C HIS A 710 -2.50 -15.19 -14.86
N ASP A 711 -3.33 -14.25 -15.32
CA ASP A 711 -2.91 -13.01 -15.98
C ASP A 711 -1.85 -13.25 -17.10
N ASN A 712 -2.13 -14.19 -18.02
CA ASN A 712 -1.26 -14.40 -19.17
C ASN A 712 -1.12 -13.10 -19.99
N SER A 713 0.10 -12.82 -20.45
CA SER A 713 0.35 -11.67 -21.32
C SER A 713 -0.08 -12.00 -22.74
N HIS A 714 -1.14 -11.35 -23.22
CA HIS A 714 -1.63 -11.49 -24.58
C HIS A 714 -1.29 -10.26 -25.45
N TYR A 715 -0.93 -10.52 -26.70
CA TYR A 715 -0.68 -9.49 -27.70
C TYR A 715 -1.38 -9.87 -29.00
N ASP A 716 -2.23 -8.99 -29.53
CA ASP A 716 -2.84 -9.19 -30.86
C ASP A 716 -1.81 -9.21 -32.00
N ASN A 717 -0.65 -8.60 -31.78
CA ASN A 717 0.44 -8.46 -32.73
C ASN A 717 1.78 -8.80 -32.05
N ASP A 718 2.08 -10.08 -31.99
CA ASP A 718 3.30 -10.62 -31.40
C ASP A 718 4.40 -10.78 -32.47
N PRO A 719 5.55 -10.09 -32.33
CA PRO A 719 6.66 -10.20 -33.26
C PRO A 719 7.26 -11.62 -33.30
N ASN A 720 7.10 -12.42 -32.24
CA ASN A 720 7.54 -13.81 -32.20
C ASN A 720 6.63 -14.76 -32.98
N TRP A 721 5.42 -14.30 -33.33
CA TRP A 721 4.43 -15.04 -34.09
C TRP A 721 4.08 -14.36 -35.42
N SER A 722 5.10 -13.83 -36.10
CA SER A 722 4.98 -13.20 -37.43
C SER A 722 3.97 -12.03 -37.48
N GLY A 723 3.74 -11.38 -36.33
CA GLY A 723 2.78 -10.29 -36.17
C GLY A 723 1.31 -10.74 -36.06
N GLY A 724 1.07 -12.03 -35.81
CA GLY A 724 -0.23 -12.54 -35.38
C GLY A 724 -0.38 -12.53 -33.85
N PRO A 725 -1.53 -12.95 -33.31
CA PRO A 725 -1.75 -13.00 -31.87
C PRO A 725 -0.74 -13.92 -31.16
N SER A 726 -0.37 -13.57 -29.94
CA SER A 726 0.42 -14.43 -29.05
C SER A 726 -0.29 -15.76 -28.85
N HIS A 727 0.52 -16.80 -28.71
CA HIS A 727 0.05 -18.14 -28.40
C HIS A 727 0.24 -18.39 -26.90
N ASP A 728 -0.45 -17.58 -26.08
CA ASP A 728 -0.33 -17.55 -24.62
C ASP A 728 -1.12 -18.70 -23.97
N ASP A 729 -0.45 -19.84 -23.81
CA ASP A 729 -1.02 -20.99 -23.14
C ASP A 729 -0.56 -21.01 -21.67
N SER A 730 -1.49 -21.11 -20.69
CA SER A 730 -1.07 -21.17 -19.27
C SER A 730 -0.12 -22.35 -19.02
N ILE A 731 -0.40 -23.50 -19.66
CA ILE A 731 0.53 -24.63 -19.74
C ILE A 731 0.63 -25.12 -21.19
N GLN A 732 1.81 -25.02 -21.80
CA GLN A 732 2.09 -25.61 -23.11
C GLN A 732 2.95 -26.87 -22.97
N ILE A 733 2.51 -27.98 -23.58
CA ILE A 733 3.22 -29.26 -23.59
C ILE A 733 3.56 -29.66 -25.03
N GLN A 734 4.85 -29.63 -25.36
CA GLN A 734 5.37 -30.00 -26.68
C GLN A 734 5.90 -31.43 -26.75
N GLY A 735 6.13 -32.10 -25.62
CA GLY A 735 6.62 -33.47 -25.55
C GLY A 735 7.04 -33.85 -24.14
N GLY A 736 7.04 -35.16 -23.82
CA GLY A 736 7.54 -35.66 -22.55
C GLY A 736 6.70 -36.79 -21.93
N ALA A 737 7.32 -37.55 -21.04
CA ALA A 737 6.70 -38.60 -20.25
C ALA A 737 6.57 -38.21 -18.76
N ASN A 738 5.63 -38.82 -18.05
CA ASN A 738 5.47 -38.66 -16.59
C ASN A 738 5.24 -37.19 -16.19
N ILE A 739 4.10 -36.64 -16.62
CA ILE A 739 3.71 -35.24 -16.38
C ILE A 739 2.47 -35.23 -15.47
N THR A 740 2.53 -34.51 -14.36
CA THR A 740 1.40 -34.38 -13.41
C THR A 740 0.99 -32.92 -13.31
N ILE A 741 -0.29 -32.63 -13.61
CA ILE A 741 -0.94 -31.34 -13.41
C ILE A 741 -2.12 -31.58 -12.45
N HIS A 742 -1.94 -31.28 -11.17
CA HIS A 742 -2.90 -31.64 -10.13
C HIS A 742 -3.26 -30.47 -9.23
N HIS A 743 -4.54 -30.27 -8.94
CA HIS A 743 -5.00 -29.30 -7.93
C HIS A 743 -4.43 -27.89 -8.14
N ASN A 744 -4.50 -27.36 -9.37
CA ASN A 744 -4.08 -25.99 -9.71
C ASN A 744 -5.28 -25.12 -10.05
N THR A 745 -5.12 -23.80 -9.95
CA THR A 745 -5.99 -22.83 -10.65
C THR A 745 -5.27 -22.35 -11.89
N ILE A 746 -5.91 -22.50 -13.05
CA ILE A 746 -5.35 -22.19 -14.37
C ILE A 746 -6.34 -21.31 -15.12
N GLU A 747 -6.00 -20.04 -15.30
CA GLU A 747 -6.92 -19.06 -15.85
C GLU A 747 -6.25 -17.95 -16.69
N ASP A 748 -7.10 -17.18 -17.35
CA ASP A 748 -6.79 -15.94 -18.08
C ASP A 748 -5.86 -16.06 -19.29
N SER A 749 -5.85 -17.23 -19.93
CA SER A 749 -5.24 -17.42 -21.25
C SER A 749 -6.16 -16.94 -22.39
N TYR A 750 -5.59 -16.35 -23.44
CA TYR A 750 -6.33 -16.08 -24.68
C TYR A 750 -6.23 -17.25 -25.67
N SER A 751 -5.19 -18.09 -25.57
CA SER A 751 -5.03 -19.30 -26.39
C SER A 751 -5.65 -20.53 -25.72
N ALA A 752 -4.92 -21.23 -24.84
CA ALA A 752 -5.50 -22.31 -24.06
C ALA A 752 -4.92 -22.44 -22.66
N ALA A 753 -5.76 -22.75 -21.68
CA ALA A 753 -5.29 -22.92 -20.31
C ALA A 753 -4.33 -24.12 -20.22
N LEU A 754 -4.60 -25.20 -20.97
CA LEU A 754 -3.68 -26.31 -21.19
C LEU A 754 -3.66 -26.73 -22.66
N MET A 755 -2.52 -26.57 -23.31
CA MET A 755 -2.29 -26.94 -24.70
C MET A 755 -1.29 -28.10 -24.82
N ILE A 756 -1.70 -29.22 -25.39
CA ILE A 756 -0.83 -30.37 -25.65
C ILE A 756 -0.60 -30.49 -27.15
N THR A 757 0.55 -30.01 -27.63
CA THR A 757 0.88 -29.96 -29.05
C THR A 757 1.65 -31.17 -29.55
N GLN A 758 2.45 -31.82 -28.70
CA GLN A 758 3.41 -32.86 -29.11
C GLN A 758 4.40 -32.41 -30.22
N ALA A 759 4.71 -31.11 -30.30
CA ALA A 759 5.57 -30.56 -31.35
C ALA A 759 7.00 -31.16 -31.35
N THR A 760 7.59 -31.40 -30.18
CA THR A 760 8.97 -31.86 -30.04
C THR A 760 9.08 -33.38 -29.86
N ALA A 761 8.20 -34.00 -29.08
CA ALA A 761 8.19 -35.44 -28.80
C ALA A 761 6.78 -35.95 -28.45
N PRO A 762 6.52 -37.28 -28.50
CA PRO A 762 5.26 -37.85 -27.99
C PRO A 762 5.05 -37.51 -26.51
N VAL A 763 3.80 -37.35 -26.10
CA VAL A 763 3.43 -37.18 -24.69
C VAL A 763 2.85 -38.48 -24.13
N THR A 764 3.37 -38.99 -23.02
CA THR A 764 2.95 -40.27 -22.41
C THR A 764 2.81 -40.17 -20.89
N GLY A 765 1.84 -40.88 -20.30
CA GLY A 765 1.66 -40.91 -18.83
C GLY A 765 1.43 -39.52 -18.22
N ILE A 766 0.53 -38.73 -18.81
CA ILE A 766 0.13 -37.42 -18.29
C ILE A 766 -1.15 -37.53 -17.45
N THR A 767 -1.16 -36.92 -16.27
CA THR A 767 -2.36 -36.83 -15.43
C THR A 767 -2.75 -35.36 -15.22
N VAL A 768 -3.99 -35.02 -15.55
CA VAL A 768 -4.58 -33.69 -15.36
C VAL A 768 -5.81 -33.85 -14.47
N THR A 769 -5.65 -33.54 -13.19
CA THR A 769 -6.64 -33.93 -12.17
C THR A 769 -6.94 -32.85 -11.16
N ASP A 770 -8.21 -32.70 -10.77
CA ASP A 770 -8.64 -31.84 -9.66
C ASP A 770 -8.25 -30.36 -9.80
N ASN A 771 -8.04 -29.87 -11.03
CA ASN A 771 -7.73 -28.46 -11.29
C ASN A 771 -8.99 -27.61 -11.47
N TRP A 772 -8.92 -26.32 -11.15
CA TRP A 772 -9.86 -25.29 -11.59
C TRP A 772 -9.33 -24.64 -12.86
N ILE A 773 -10.13 -24.68 -13.92
CA ILE A 773 -9.72 -24.21 -15.25
C ILE A 773 -10.77 -23.26 -15.80
N ASP A 774 -10.45 -21.99 -15.93
CA ASP A 774 -11.36 -20.98 -16.50
C ASP A 774 -10.64 -20.06 -17.49
N ASN A 775 -11.38 -19.21 -18.21
CA ASN A 775 -10.84 -18.12 -19.03
C ASN A 775 -9.71 -18.53 -20.00
N GLY A 776 -10.06 -19.26 -21.06
CA GLY A 776 -9.15 -19.71 -22.12
C GLY A 776 -9.75 -19.50 -23.51
N GLY A 777 -8.94 -19.38 -24.58
CA GLY A 777 -9.46 -19.61 -25.93
C GLY A 777 -10.14 -20.99 -26.01
N CYS A 778 -9.44 -22.01 -25.51
CA CYS A 778 -9.95 -23.31 -25.07
C CYS A 778 -9.44 -23.62 -23.66
N SER A 779 -10.17 -24.38 -22.84
CA SER A 779 -9.63 -24.79 -21.52
C SER A 779 -8.55 -25.86 -21.70
N ILE A 780 -8.87 -27.01 -22.30
CA ILE A 780 -7.90 -28.05 -22.65
C ILE A 780 -7.96 -28.35 -24.14
N ASN A 781 -6.85 -28.17 -24.85
CA ASN A 781 -6.72 -28.41 -26.28
C ASN A 781 -5.63 -29.45 -26.58
N LEU A 782 -6.01 -30.56 -27.24
CA LEU A 782 -5.10 -31.65 -27.58
C LEU A 782 -4.88 -31.70 -29.09
N ALA A 783 -3.62 -31.70 -29.55
CA ALA A 783 -3.26 -31.87 -30.95
C ALA A 783 -2.77 -33.29 -31.27
N ASP A 784 -3.03 -33.76 -32.50
CA ASP A 784 -2.73 -35.13 -32.94
C ASP A 784 -1.38 -35.31 -33.65
N ASN A 785 -0.50 -34.31 -33.57
CA ASN A 785 0.79 -34.25 -34.27
C ASN A 785 1.64 -35.52 -34.13
N ARG A 786 1.52 -36.28 -33.03
CA ARG A 786 2.26 -37.53 -32.79
C ARG A 786 1.39 -38.70 -32.30
N GLY A 787 0.08 -38.63 -32.52
CA GLY A 787 -0.86 -39.70 -32.14
C GLY A 787 -1.31 -39.64 -30.68
N ALA A 788 -2.10 -40.64 -30.27
CA ALA A 788 -2.78 -40.68 -28.98
C ALA A 788 -1.82 -40.63 -27.78
N LEU A 789 -2.30 -40.07 -26.67
CA LEU A 789 -1.58 -39.92 -25.39
C LEU A 789 -1.72 -41.19 -24.53
N PRO A 790 -0.78 -42.14 -24.56
CA PRO A 790 -0.93 -43.41 -23.86
C PRO A 790 -0.81 -43.18 -22.35
N GLY A 791 -1.76 -43.73 -21.59
CA GLY A 791 -1.80 -43.57 -20.14
C GLY A 791 -2.19 -42.18 -19.66
N ALA A 792 -2.80 -41.36 -20.53
CA ALA A 792 -3.30 -40.04 -20.15
C ALA A 792 -4.64 -40.12 -19.41
N THR A 793 -4.78 -39.28 -18.38
CA THR A 793 -6.01 -39.13 -17.59
C THR A 793 -6.33 -37.65 -17.45
N ILE A 794 -7.58 -37.25 -17.73
CA ILE A 794 -8.06 -35.89 -17.51
C ILE A 794 -9.36 -35.98 -16.70
N THR A 795 -9.32 -35.95 -15.37
CA THR A 795 -10.49 -36.29 -14.55
C THR A 795 -10.61 -35.42 -13.32
N GLY A 796 -11.82 -35.20 -12.81
CA GLY A 796 -12.02 -34.47 -11.53
C GLY A 796 -11.80 -32.96 -11.61
N ASN A 797 -11.57 -32.39 -12.80
CA ASN A 797 -11.33 -30.95 -12.93
C ASN A 797 -12.66 -30.17 -12.95
N VAL A 798 -12.62 -28.94 -12.42
CA VAL A 798 -13.72 -27.98 -12.42
C VAL A 798 -13.48 -26.91 -13.48
N PHE A 799 -14.43 -26.72 -14.39
CA PHE A 799 -14.34 -25.77 -15.50
C PHE A 799 -15.26 -24.58 -15.28
N GLY A 800 -14.72 -23.37 -15.38
CA GLY A 800 -15.58 -22.20 -15.56
C GLY A 800 -16.09 -22.10 -16.99
N ARG A 801 -16.96 -21.13 -17.28
CA ARG A 801 -17.62 -20.96 -18.59
C ARG A 801 -17.02 -19.82 -19.43
N GLY A 802 -15.87 -19.29 -19.02
CA GLY A 802 -15.24 -18.12 -19.63
C GLY A 802 -14.51 -18.40 -20.95
N GLN A 803 -14.68 -19.57 -21.58
CA GLN A 803 -13.93 -19.87 -22.80
C GLN A 803 -14.35 -18.97 -23.98
N ILE A 804 -13.38 -18.48 -24.76
CA ILE A 804 -13.64 -17.67 -25.96
C ILE A 804 -14.30 -18.54 -27.04
N HIS A 805 -13.86 -19.78 -27.21
CA HIS A 805 -14.45 -20.72 -28.16
C HIS A 805 -15.54 -21.59 -27.51
N LYS A 806 -16.74 -21.54 -28.10
CA LYS A 806 -17.87 -22.38 -27.66
C LYS A 806 -17.52 -23.86 -27.71
N ASN A 807 -17.93 -24.59 -26.67
CA ASN A 807 -17.71 -26.04 -26.52
C ASN A 807 -16.23 -26.45 -26.50
N CYS A 808 -15.33 -25.57 -26.06
CA CYS A 808 -13.89 -25.86 -26.01
C CYS A 808 -13.36 -26.11 -24.59
N ALA A 809 -14.10 -26.84 -23.76
CA ALA A 809 -13.64 -27.25 -22.43
C ALA A 809 -12.55 -28.33 -22.52
N ILE A 810 -12.83 -29.45 -23.20
CA ILE A 810 -11.86 -30.52 -23.44
C ILE A 810 -11.95 -30.93 -24.91
N ARG A 811 -10.98 -30.50 -25.72
CA ARG A 811 -10.97 -30.74 -27.17
C ARG A 811 -10.01 -31.88 -27.51
N VAL A 812 -10.54 -32.99 -28.02
CA VAL A 812 -9.82 -34.26 -28.23
C VAL A 812 -9.97 -34.73 -29.68
N PRO A 813 -8.91 -35.24 -30.34
CA PRO A 813 -9.03 -35.86 -31.66
C PRO A 813 -10.02 -37.03 -31.66
N SER A 814 -10.88 -37.09 -32.68
CA SER A 814 -11.99 -38.07 -32.75
C SER A 814 -11.56 -39.53 -32.64
N ALA A 815 -10.33 -39.86 -33.06
CA ALA A 815 -9.82 -41.23 -33.05
C ALA A 815 -9.32 -41.71 -31.66
N TRP A 816 -9.29 -40.85 -30.64
CA TRP A 816 -8.65 -41.16 -29.37
C TRP A 816 -9.62 -41.68 -28.31
N THR A 817 -9.16 -42.70 -27.58
CA THR A 817 -9.80 -43.16 -26.34
C THR A 817 -9.06 -42.51 -25.18
N LEU A 818 -9.71 -41.59 -24.48
CA LEU A 818 -9.15 -40.82 -23.37
C LEU A 818 -10.19 -40.75 -22.25
N ASP A 819 -9.77 -41.04 -21.02
CA ASP A 819 -10.63 -40.89 -19.85
C ASP A 819 -10.76 -39.40 -19.51
N VAL A 820 -12.01 -38.92 -19.62
CA VAL A 820 -12.41 -37.54 -19.35
C VAL A 820 -13.53 -37.48 -18.29
N THR A 821 -13.68 -38.53 -17.49
CA THR A 821 -14.79 -38.66 -16.54
C THR A 821 -14.61 -37.80 -15.29
N GLY A 822 -15.72 -37.48 -14.62
CA GLY A 822 -15.70 -36.73 -13.35
C GLY A 822 -15.29 -35.26 -13.48
N ASN A 823 -15.14 -34.74 -14.71
CA ASN A 823 -14.96 -33.30 -14.92
C ASN A 823 -16.32 -32.61 -14.88
N GLU A 824 -16.39 -31.46 -14.20
CA GLU A 824 -17.63 -30.73 -13.99
C GLU A 824 -17.44 -29.25 -14.32
N TRP A 825 -18.53 -28.58 -14.69
CA TRP A 825 -18.57 -27.13 -14.75
C TRP A 825 -18.72 -26.59 -13.32
N THR A 826 -18.47 -25.30 -13.10
CA THR A 826 -18.66 -24.64 -11.79
C THR A 826 -20.09 -24.73 -11.24
N ASP A 827 -21.09 -25.07 -12.07
CA ASP A 827 -22.47 -25.34 -11.66
C ASP A 827 -22.75 -26.82 -11.32
N GLY A 828 -21.71 -27.67 -11.31
CA GLY A 828 -21.78 -29.10 -11.03
C GLY A 828 -22.28 -29.95 -12.21
N THR A 829 -22.49 -29.37 -13.40
CA THR A 829 -22.87 -30.15 -14.57
C THR A 829 -21.67 -30.85 -15.20
N GLU A 830 -21.85 -32.06 -15.74
CA GLU A 830 -20.76 -32.82 -16.35
C GLU A 830 -20.18 -32.10 -17.59
N VAL A 831 -18.85 -32.00 -17.65
CA VAL A 831 -18.11 -31.53 -18.83
C VAL A 831 -17.91 -32.71 -19.79
N LYS A 832 -18.38 -32.52 -21.02
CA LYS A 832 -18.18 -33.51 -22.09
C LYS A 832 -17.03 -33.09 -22.98
N ARG A 833 -16.22 -34.07 -23.41
CA ARG A 833 -15.23 -33.83 -24.47
C ARG A 833 -15.91 -33.46 -25.79
N THR A 834 -15.26 -32.55 -26.51
CA THR A 834 -15.58 -32.22 -27.90
C THR A 834 -14.59 -32.92 -28.80
N ASN A 835 -15.12 -33.79 -29.66
CA ASN A 835 -14.32 -34.45 -30.69
C ASN A 835 -14.17 -33.53 -31.90
N PHE A 836 -12.99 -33.55 -32.53
CA PHE A 836 -12.73 -32.83 -33.78
C PHE A 836 -12.02 -33.69 -34.82
#